data_AF-A0A8C5DF32-F1
#
_entry.id   AF-A0A8C5DF32-F1
#
_cell.length_a   1.000
_cell.length_b   1.000
_cell.length_c   1.000
_cell.angle_alpha   90.00
_cell.angle_beta   90.00
_cell.angle_gamma   90.00
#
_symmetry.space_group_name_H-M   'P 1'
#
loop_
_entity.id
_entity.type
_entity.pdbx_description
1 polymer ?
#
loop_
_entity_poly.entity_id
_entity_poly.type
_entity_poly.pdbx_seq_one_letter_code
_entity_poly.pdbx_strand_id
1 'polypeptide(L)'
;MIINVCLCVPGGGGKRNGRSKKWKEMLKLPHISQCEELRRTIDRDYTSLCDKQPIGRLLFRQYCDTRPELKRCIEFMDAVDLYQLTPDEKRRDCGLNSAAHLPDIPQDVVAGCREKLEQSPCKELFNDFRDYLSGAPFSSYQESMYFSRFLQWKWLERQPVTKNTFRHYRVLGKGGFGEVCACQVRATGKMYACKKLEKKRVKKRKGEAMALNEKRILEKVNSSFVVCLAYAYETKDALCLVLTIMNGGDLKFHIYNMGNSGFDEQRAIFYAAEICCGLEDLHRERIVYRDLKPENILLDDRGHIRISDLGLAVQIPEGETIRGRVGTVGYMAPEVIQNESYTVSPDWWGLGCLIFEMIQGQSPFRKRKERVKREEVDRRVREDQEEYSDKFSEEAKDICRQLLAKDPKERLGCQGRGAIEVKQHPIFRNINFKRLEANILDPPFSPDPRAVYCKDVLDIEQFSTVKGVNLDPTDDDFYHKFVTGSVSIPWQKEMIEMECFKEINVYETDGTLCSDLDVNRPNPPPKRGFFYRLFRREASASTPSYFPTFPWSNLFHFHKTSSKNIQISSKNIMIINKNIKTSSKNIKTSSKSIIIISKNIKTSSKNIIIISKNIKTSSKNIIIISKNIKTSSKNIIIISKSIKTSSKYIIIISKNIKTSSKNIIIISKNIKTSSKNIIIISKNIKTSSKNIIIISKSIKTSSKYIIIISKNIKTSSKNIIIISKNIKTSSKNIIIISKNIKTSSKNIIIISKNIKTSSKNIIIISKNIIIISKNIKISSKNVKSTNNQNRKISPSHKNSL
;
A
#
# COMPACT_ATOMS: atom_id res chain seq x y z
N MET A 1 -0.57 -30.03 -8.45
CA MET A 1 -0.12 -30.85 -7.29
C MET A 1 0.81 -30.11 -6.33
N ILE A 2 2.11 -29.87 -6.61
CA ILE A 2 3.07 -29.24 -5.67
C ILE A 2 2.55 -27.91 -5.07
N ILE A 3 1.92 -27.09 -5.91
CA ILE A 3 1.37 -25.78 -5.54
C ILE A 3 0.16 -25.88 -4.59
N ASN A 4 -0.64 -26.96 -4.70
CA ASN A 4 -1.83 -27.16 -3.87
C ASN A 4 -1.44 -27.73 -2.49
N VAL A 5 -0.43 -28.62 -2.44
CA VAL A 5 0.11 -29.18 -1.19
C VAL A 5 0.69 -28.10 -0.27
N CYS A 6 1.30 -27.04 -0.81
CA CYS A 6 1.82 -25.93 0.01
C CYS A 6 0.75 -25.09 0.73
N LEU A 7 -0.53 -25.22 0.37
CA LEU A 7 -1.64 -24.47 0.97
C LEU A 7 -2.54 -25.33 1.87
N CYS A 8 -2.68 -26.62 1.57
CA CYS A 8 -3.51 -27.56 2.33
C CYS A 8 -2.88 -28.06 3.64
N VAL A 9 -1.77 -27.47 4.10
CA VAL A 9 -1.13 -27.84 5.37
C VAL A 9 -1.35 -26.70 6.37
N PRO A 10 -2.32 -26.83 7.29
CA PRO A 10 -2.36 -25.99 8.48
C PRO A 10 -1.02 -26.20 9.22
N GLY A 11 -0.24 -25.14 9.39
CA GLY A 11 1.01 -25.22 10.16
C GLY A 11 2.26 -25.70 9.41
N GLY A 12 2.42 -25.36 8.12
CA GLY A 12 3.57 -25.70 7.25
C GLY A 12 4.98 -25.25 7.69
N GLY A 13 5.28 -25.18 8.99
CA GLY A 13 6.60 -24.87 9.53
C GLY A 13 6.83 -25.34 10.98
N GLY A 14 6.37 -26.52 11.39
CA GLY A 14 6.62 -27.07 12.72
C GLY A 14 6.26 -26.11 13.87
N LYS A 15 7.02 -26.13 14.98
CA LYS A 15 6.82 -25.28 16.20
C LYS A 15 6.74 -23.74 15.97
N ARG A 16 6.87 -23.25 14.74
CA ARG A 16 6.92 -21.80 14.40
C ARG A 16 5.69 -21.28 13.66
N ASN A 17 4.67 -22.12 13.40
CA ASN A 17 3.41 -21.72 12.76
C ASN A 17 3.60 -20.84 11.50
N GLY A 18 4.61 -21.16 10.66
CA GLY A 18 4.93 -20.43 9.42
C GLY A 18 5.79 -19.16 9.57
N ARG A 19 6.08 -18.70 10.80
CA ARG A 19 6.91 -17.51 11.06
C ARG A 19 8.35 -17.65 10.53
N SER A 20 8.93 -16.54 10.09
CA SER A 20 10.35 -16.44 9.74
C SER A 20 11.25 -16.83 10.91
N LYS A 21 12.40 -17.48 10.68
CA LYS A 21 13.40 -17.75 11.74
C LYS A 21 13.86 -16.49 12.48
N LYS A 22 13.75 -15.32 11.86
CA LYS A 22 14.16 -14.01 12.38
C LYS A 22 12.96 -13.13 12.79
N TRP A 23 11.78 -13.69 13.02
CA TRP A 23 10.57 -12.90 13.24
C TRP A 23 10.65 -11.95 14.45
N LYS A 24 11.29 -12.37 15.55
CA LYS A 24 11.54 -11.50 16.72
C LYS A 24 12.44 -10.30 16.39
N GLU A 25 13.38 -10.45 15.47
CA GLU A 25 14.18 -9.32 14.98
C GLU A 25 13.35 -8.38 14.09
N MET A 26 12.41 -8.95 13.31
CA MET A 26 11.52 -8.18 12.43
C MET A 26 10.46 -7.37 13.19
N LEU A 27 10.01 -7.88 14.34
CA LEU A 27 9.02 -7.25 15.22
C LEU A 27 9.65 -6.72 16.52
N LYS A 28 10.95 -6.40 16.49
CA LYS A 28 11.62 -5.86 17.67
C LYS A 28 11.02 -4.48 18.01
N LEU A 29 10.48 -4.35 19.22
CA LEU A 29 9.94 -3.08 19.69
C LEU A 29 11.04 -2.00 19.67
N PRO A 30 10.71 -0.77 19.22
CA PRO A 30 11.64 0.33 19.25
C PRO A 30 11.89 0.77 20.70
N HIS A 31 13.03 1.43 20.93
CA HIS A 31 13.22 2.13 22.20
C HIS A 31 12.21 3.26 22.33
N ILE A 32 11.64 3.49 23.51
CA ILE A 32 10.53 4.43 23.72
C ILE A 32 10.82 5.86 23.24
N SER A 33 12.09 6.31 23.27
CA SER A 33 12.49 7.61 22.74
C SER A 33 12.24 7.78 21.23
N GLN A 34 12.15 6.68 20.47
CA GLN A 34 11.79 6.70 19.05
C GLN A 34 10.29 6.89 18.82
N CYS A 35 9.47 6.76 19.86
CA CYS A 35 8.03 6.95 19.83
C CYS A 35 7.59 8.36 20.24
N GLU A 36 8.52 9.27 20.55
CA GLU A 36 8.19 10.62 21.04
C GLU A 36 7.39 11.46 20.03
N GLU A 37 7.70 11.37 18.74
CA GLU A 37 6.91 12.00 17.69
C GLU A 37 5.49 11.41 17.62
N LEU A 38 5.38 10.09 17.79
CA LEU A 38 4.10 9.40 17.79
C LEU A 38 3.25 9.81 19.00
N ARG A 39 3.86 9.91 20.18
CA ARG A 39 3.21 10.38 21.42
C ARG A 39 2.56 11.76 21.26
N ARG A 40 3.18 12.65 20.47
CA ARG A 40 2.69 14.02 20.23
C ARG A 40 1.63 14.12 19.13
N THR A 41 1.64 13.17 18.18
CA THR A 41 0.80 13.24 16.97
C THR A 41 -0.38 12.29 16.98
N ILE A 42 -0.42 11.34 17.92
CA ILE A 42 -1.53 10.42 18.06
C ILE A 42 -2.77 11.14 18.60
N ASP A 43 -3.91 10.84 18.00
CA ASP A 43 -5.19 11.36 18.47
C ASP A 43 -5.60 10.67 19.77
N ARG A 44 -6.05 11.45 20.76
CA ARG A 44 -6.31 11.01 22.13
C ARG A 44 -7.80 10.71 22.33
N ASP A 45 -8.35 9.89 21.44
CA ASP A 45 -9.75 9.46 21.50
C ASP A 45 -9.86 8.10 22.21
N TYR A 46 -10.64 8.03 23.29
CA TYR A 46 -10.85 6.81 24.07
C TYR A 46 -11.45 5.68 23.22
N THR A 47 -12.49 6.00 22.43
CA THR A 47 -13.19 5.02 21.59
C THR A 47 -12.23 4.39 20.57
N SER A 48 -11.37 5.19 19.95
CA SER A 48 -10.36 4.72 18.99
C SER A 48 -9.26 3.91 19.66
N LEU A 49 -8.71 4.38 20.78
CA LEU A 49 -7.51 3.80 21.38
C LEU A 49 -7.80 2.60 22.29
N CYS A 50 -8.87 2.66 23.09
CA CYS A 50 -9.13 1.69 24.15
C CYS A 50 -10.28 0.71 23.81
N ASP A 51 -11.08 1.00 22.78
CA ASP A 51 -12.21 0.13 22.38
C ASP A 51 -12.01 -0.48 20.99
N LYS A 52 -11.94 0.36 19.95
CA LYS A 52 -11.85 -0.10 18.55
C LYS A 52 -10.52 -0.78 18.20
N GLN A 53 -9.41 -0.32 18.75
CA GLN A 53 -8.08 -0.86 18.47
C GLN A 53 -7.76 -2.07 19.37
N PRO A 54 -7.61 -3.30 18.81
CA PRO A 54 -7.49 -4.51 19.61
C PRO A 54 -6.31 -4.52 20.60
N ILE A 55 -5.12 -4.09 20.18
CA ILE A 55 -3.95 -4.04 21.08
C ILE A 55 -4.14 -2.95 22.14
N GLY A 56 -4.71 -1.81 21.75
CA GLY A 56 -4.98 -0.72 22.68
C GLY A 56 -6.02 -1.12 23.74
N ARG A 57 -7.09 -1.82 23.37
CA ARG A 57 -8.06 -2.43 24.29
C ARG A 57 -7.41 -3.40 25.26
N LEU A 58 -6.53 -4.30 24.77
CA LEU A 58 -5.82 -5.24 25.63
C LEU A 58 -4.88 -4.55 26.62
N LEU A 59 -4.12 -3.55 26.18
CA LEU A 59 -3.21 -2.80 27.05
C LEU A 59 -3.95 -1.92 28.06
N PHE A 60 -5.09 -1.35 27.67
CA PHE A 60 -5.96 -0.62 28.60
C PHE A 60 -6.55 -1.56 29.66
N ARG A 61 -7.00 -2.76 29.27
CA ARG A 61 -7.45 -3.78 30.23
C ARG A 61 -6.35 -4.22 31.19
N GLN A 62 -5.14 -4.49 30.68
CA GLN A 62 -3.99 -4.82 31.54
C GLN A 62 -3.67 -3.71 32.55
N TYR A 63 -3.85 -2.44 32.15
CA TYR A 63 -3.74 -1.30 33.07
C TYR A 63 -4.88 -1.28 34.09
N CYS A 64 -6.12 -1.52 33.69
CA CYS A 64 -7.26 -1.61 34.60
C CYS A 64 -7.10 -2.76 35.61
N ASP A 65 -6.50 -3.89 35.21
CA ASP A 65 -6.30 -5.05 36.09
C ASP A 65 -5.38 -4.74 37.29
N THR A 66 -4.52 -3.72 37.19
CA THR A 66 -3.67 -3.29 38.31
C THR A 66 -4.41 -2.42 39.34
N ARG A 67 -5.67 -2.07 39.08
CA ARG A 67 -6.48 -1.14 39.87
C ARG A 67 -7.83 -1.80 40.19
N PRO A 68 -8.07 -2.26 41.44
CA PRO A 68 -9.26 -3.04 41.79
C PRO A 68 -10.58 -2.39 41.34
N GLU A 69 -10.69 -1.07 41.46
CA GLU A 69 -11.86 -0.29 41.06
C GLU A 69 -12.12 -0.35 39.56
N LEU A 70 -11.07 -0.26 38.73
CA LEU A 70 -11.21 -0.30 37.28
C LEU A 70 -11.41 -1.74 36.79
N LYS A 71 -10.74 -2.70 37.42
CA LYS A 71 -10.88 -4.13 37.11
C LYS A 71 -12.34 -4.57 37.22
N ARG A 72 -13.02 -4.23 38.32
CA ARG A 72 -14.44 -4.57 38.50
C ARG A 72 -15.33 -3.94 37.43
N CYS A 73 -15.04 -2.71 36.98
CA CYS A 73 -15.78 -2.08 35.86
C CYS A 73 -15.59 -2.86 34.54
N ILE A 74 -14.38 -3.35 34.25
CA ILE A 74 -14.13 -4.19 33.07
C ILE A 74 -14.87 -5.53 33.19
N GLU A 75 -14.81 -6.19 34.35
CA GLU A 75 -15.49 -7.47 34.62
C GLU A 75 -17.01 -7.35 34.44
N PHE A 76 -17.59 -6.25 34.91
CA PHE A 76 -19.01 -5.95 34.69
C PHE A 76 -19.35 -5.80 33.20
N MET A 77 -18.55 -5.05 32.44
CA MET A 77 -18.75 -4.94 30.99
C MET A 77 -18.64 -6.30 30.28
N ASP A 78 -17.71 -7.17 30.70
CA ASP A 78 -17.58 -8.52 30.16
C ASP A 78 -18.79 -9.40 30.48
N ALA A 79 -19.34 -9.31 31.70
CA ALA A 79 -20.57 -10.01 32.09
C ALA A 79 -21.78 -9.55 31.25
N VAL A 80 -21.86 -8.26 30.94
CA VAL A 80 -22.88 -7.69 30.06
C VAL A 80 -22.75 -8.19 28.63
N ASP A 81 -21.54 -8.19 28.07
CA ASP A 81 -21.30 -8.73 26.73
C ASP A 81 -21.75 -10.20 26.67
N LEU A 82 -21.49 -10.97 27.73
CA LEU A 82 -21.95 -12.36 27.86
C LEU A 82 -23.48 -12.48 27.94
N TYR A 83 -24.13 -11.59 28.69
CA TYR A 83 -25.60 -11.53 28.78
C TYR A 83 -26.24 -11.34 27.39
N GLN A 84 -25.67 -10.48 26.54
CA GLN A 84 -26.18 -10.24 25.18
C GLN A 84 -26.04 -11.47 24.26
N LEU A 85 -25.07 -12.35 24.52
CA LEU A 85 -24.82 -13.57 23.77
C LEU A 85 -25.57 -14.79 24.32
N THR A 86 -26.16 -14.64 25.51
CA THR A 86 -26.89 -15.71 26.19
C THR A 86 -28.20 -16.01 25.45
N PRO A 87 -28.53 -17.30 25.22
CA PRO A 87 -29.81 -17.71 24.62
C PRO A 87 -31.00 -17.12 25.37
N ASP A 88 -32.09 -16.82 24.68
CA ASP A 88 -33.26 -16.17 25.26
C ASP A 88 -33.78 -16.93 26.50
N GLU A 89 -33.81 -18.26 26.45
CA GLU A 89 -34.22 -19.16 27.55
C GLU A 89 -33.38 -19.01 28.82
N LYS A 90 -32.07 -18.70 28.70
CA LYS A 90 -31.11 -18.60 29.82
C LYS A 90 -30.82 -17.16 30.22
N ARG A 91 -31.38 -16.18 29.49
CA ARG A 91 -31.04 -14.77 29.65
C ARG A 91 -31.48 -14.23 31.02
N ARG A 92 -32.64 -14.68 31.53
CA ARG A 92 -33.18 -14.25 32.82
C ARG A 92 -32.25 -14.61 33.99
N ASP A 93 -31.75 -15.84 34.02
CA ASP A 93 -30.84 -16.34 35.06
C ASP A 93 -29.46 -15.66 34.99
N CYS A 94 -28.97 -15.40 33.77
CA CYS A 94 -27.71 -14.67 33.56
C CYS A 94 -27.79 -13.21 34.02
N GLY A 95 -28.92 -12.54 33.80
CA GLY A 95 -29.14 -11.14 34.18
C GLY A 95 -29.15 -10.94 35.70
N LEU A 96 -29.81 -11.84 36.44
CA LEU A 96 -29.89 -11.79 37.90
C LEU A 96 -28.52 -11.99 38.57
N ASN A 97 -27.68 -12.89 38.04
CA ASN A 97 -26.33 -13.12 38.57
C ASN A 97 -25.35 -11.96 38.26
N SER A 98 -25.56 -11.24 37.15
CA SER A 98 -24.69 -10.12 36.75
C SER A 98 -24.95 -8.84 37.55
N ALA A 99 -26.17 -8.67 38.09
CA ALA A 99 -26.56 -7.51 38.90
C ALA A 99 -26.14 -7.59 40.39
N ALA A 100 -25.74 -8.78 40.86
CA ALA A 100 -25.42 -9.02 42.27
C ALA A 100 -24.03 -8.51 42.73
N HIS A 101 -23.19 -8.04 41.80
CA HIS A 101 -21.83 -7.55 42.07
C HIS A 101 -21.58 -6.16 41.44
N LEU A 102 -22.39 -5.16 41.81
CA LEU A 102 -22.14 -3.78 41.43
C LEU A 102 -21.03 -3.18 42.33
N PRO A 103 -19.91 -2.67 41.76
CA PRO A 103 -18.79 -2.12 42.54
C PRO A 103 -19.09 -0.78 43.23
N ASP A 104 -18.16 -0.30 44.07
CA ASP A 104 -18.03 1.06 44.62
C ASP A 104 -17.81 2.12 43.51
N ILE A 105 -18.70 2.15 42.53
CA ILE A 105 -18.81 3.20 41.52
C ILE A 105 -19.57 4.36 42.19
N PRO A 106 -19.31 5.63 41.82
CA PRO A 106 -20.15 6.75 42.24
C PRO A 106 -21.65 6.39 42.18
N GLN A 107 -22.35 6.58 43.31
CA GLN A 107 -23.72 6.09 43.53
C GLN A 107 -24.71 6.60 42.47
N ASP A 108 -24.44 7.75 41.87
CA ASP A 108 -25.19 8.36 40.77
C ASP A 108 -25.18 7.50 39.49
N VAL A 109 -24.04 6.89 39.15
CA VAL A 109 -23.93 6.00 37.98
C VAL A 109 -24.67 4.69 38.21
N VAL A 110 -24.59 4.14 39.43
CA VAL A 110 -25.27 2.89 39.81
C VAL A 110 -26.79 3.07 39.85
N ALA A 111 -27.27 4.20 40.37
CA ALA A 111 -28.68 4.54 40.42
C ALA A 111 -29.30 4.66 39.02
N GLY A 112 -28.63 5.38 38.10
CA GLY A 112 -29.08 5.53 36.72
C GLY A 112 -29.11 4.21 35.93
N CYS A 113 -28.18 3.29 36.21
CA CYS A 113 -28.21 1.94 35.63
C CYS A 113 -29.37 1.10 36.16
N ARG A 114 -29.64 1.11 37.48
CA ARG A 114 -30.71 0.27 38.08
C ARG A 114 -32.10 0.64 37.56
N GLU A 115 -32.40 1.93 37.45
CA GLU A 115 -33.68 2.44 36.95
C GLU A 115 -33.94 2.01 35.49
N LYS A 116 -32.93 2.14 34.63
CA LYS A 116 -33.01 1.71 33.22
C LYS A 116 -33.15 0.19 33.08
N LEU A 117 -32.54 -0.59 33.99
CA LEU A 117 -32.59 -2.06 34.00
C LEU A 117 -34.01 -2.60 34.30
N GLU A 118 -34.77 -1.88 35.13
CA GLU A 118 -36.15 -2.21 35.49
C GLU A 118 -37.15 -1.85 34.36
N GLN A 119 -36.84 -0.85 33.53
CA GLN A 119 -37.73 -0.38 32.47
C GLN A 119 -37.53 -1.10 31.13
N SER A 120 -36.29 -1.42 30.73
CA SER A 120 -35.98 -2.27 29.57
C SER A 120 -34.50 -2.66 29.55
N PRO A 121 -34.13 -3.96 29.46
CA PRO A 121 -32.74 -4.37 29.31
C PRO A 121 -32.23 -4.04 27.89
N CYS A 122 -31.91 -2.77 27.65
CA CYS A 122 -31.49 -2.26 26.34
C CYS A 122 -30.02 -1.81 26.34
N LYS A 123 -29.44 -1.70 25.15
CA LYS A 123 -28.01 -1.38 24.90
C LYS A 123 -27.54 -0.05 25.49
N GLU A 124 -28.45 0.83 25.88
CA GLU A 124 -28.15 2.19 26.38
C GLU A 124 -27.81 2.23 27.87
N LEU A 125 -27.90 1.09 28.56
CA LEU A 125 -27.53 0.90 29.96
C LEU A 125 -26.03 1.16 30.24
N PHE A 126 -25.18 1.18 29.21
CA PHE A 126 -23.73 1.03 29.35
C PHE A 126 -22.91 2.24 28.90
N ASN A 127 -23.57 3.29 28.39
CA ASN A 127 -22.88 4.53 28.04
C ASN A 127 -22.24 5.16 29.29
N ASP A 128 -22.92 5.08 30.43
CA ASP A 128 -22.49 5.67 31.70
C ASP A 128 -21.11 5.12 32.18
N PHE A 129 -20.86 3.82 31.98
CA PHE A 129 -19.55 3.19 32.28
C PHE A 129 -18.45 3.56 31.29
N ARG A 130 -18.78 3.66 30.00
CA ARG A 130 -17.83 4.09 28.97
C ARG A 130 -17.43 5.54 29.19
N ASP A 131 -18.37 6.38 29.56
CA ASP A 131 -18.14 7.79 29.86
C ASP A 131 -17.20 7.94 31.05
N TYR A 132 -17.43 7.19 32.14
CA TYR A 132 -16.52 7.14 33.28
C TYR A 132 -15.09 6.72 32.88
N LEU A 133 -14.94 5.62 32.15
CA LEU A 133 -13.62 5.12 31.73
C LEU A 133 -12.90 6.09 30.78
N SER A 134 -13.64 6.85 29.97
CA SER A 134 -13.11 7.83 29.02
C SER A 134 -12.52 9.08 29.68
N GLY A 135 -12.84 9.34 30.94
CA GLY A 135 -12.38 10.51 31.70
C GLY A 135 -11.03 10.31 32.40
N ALA A 136 -11.06 10.37 33.74
CA ALA A 136 -9.86 10.28 34.58
C ALA A 136 -9.07 8.94 34.43
N PRO A 137 -9.73 7.76 34.31
CA PRO A 137 -9.03 6.49 34.08
C PRO A 137 -8.22 6.50 32.78
N PHE A 138 -8.79 6.99 31.68
CA PHE A 138 -8.10 7.12 30.40
C PHE A 138 -6.92 8.11 30.45
N SER A 139 -7.10 9.26 31.10
CA SER A 139 -6.01 10.23 31.28
C SER A 139 -4.83 9.62 32.07
N SER A 140 -5.12 8.85 33.12
CA SER A 140 -4.11 8.15 33.91
C SER A 140 -3.42 7.03 33.11
N TYR A 141 -4.17 6.31 32.27
CA TYR A 141 -3.61 5.31 31.34
C TYR A 141 -2.60 5.94 30.38
N GLN A 142 -2.87 7.14 29.84
CA GLN A 142 -1.97 7.82 28.90
C GLN A 142 -0.59 8.14 29.48
N GLU A 143 -0.47 8.32 30.80
CA GLU A 143 0.80 8.56 31.49
C GLU A 143 1.49 7.25 31.95
N SER A 144 0.83 6.11 31.78
CA SER A 144 1.33 4.81 32.22
C SER A 144 2.34 4.16 31.26
N MET A 145 3.05 3.15 31.76
CA MET A 145 3.90 2.29 30.92
C MET A 145 3.10 1.49 29.87
N TYR A 146 1.82 1.23 30.10
CA TYR A 146 0.97 0.49 29.17
C TYR A 146 0.70 1.32 27.91
N PHE A 147 0.47 2.63 28.06
CA PHE A 147 0.37 3.52 26.89
C PHE A 147 1.71 3.70 26.18
N SER A 148 2.82 3.74 26.92
CA SER A 148 4.17 3.72 26.33
C SER A 148 4.40 2.47 25.49
N ARG A 149 3.97 1.30 25.98
CA ARG A 149 4.00 0.03 25.25
C ARG A 149 3.07 0.06 24.03
N PHE A 150 1.88 0.65 24.14
CA PHE A 150 0.98 0.86 23.00
C PHE A 150 1.66 1.69 21.90
N LEU A 151 2.38 2.75 22.24
CA LEU A 151 3.12 3.56 21.27
C LEU A 151 4.23 2.76 20.55
N GLN A 152 4.90 1.83 21.22
CA GLN A 152 5.87 0.94 20.57
C GLN A 152 5.20 0.01 19.55
N TRP A 153 4.05 -0.57 19.90
CA TRP A 153 3.24 -1.38 18.98
C TRP A 153 2.73 -0.54 17.80
N LYS A 154 2.27 0.67 18.07
CA LYS A 154 1.81 1.60 17.04
C LYS A 154 2.94 2.07 16.12
N TRP A 155 4.17 2.16 16.63
CA TRP A 155 5.36 2.41 15.81
C TRP A 155 5.68 1.25 14.88
N LEU A 156 5.55 0.00 15.35
CA LEU A 156 5.72 -1.20 14.51
C LEU A 156 4.66 -1.27 13.40
N GLU A 157 3.41 -0.97 13.75
CA GLU A 157 2.31 -0.87 12.78
C GLU A 157 2.65 0.12 11.66
N ARG A 158 3.16 1.31 12.00
CA ARG A 158 3.49 2.36 11.00
C ARG A 158 4.73 2.08 10.15
N GLN A 159 5.41 0.94 10.29
CA GLN A 159 6.57 0.63 9.46
C GLN A 159 6.21 0.42 7.99
N PRO A 160 7.08 0.82 7.03
CA PRO A 160 6.78 0.69 5.62
C PRO A 160 6.54 -0.76 5.17
N VAL A 161 5.42 -0.99 4.49
CA VAL A 161 5.08 -2.29 3.90
C VAL A 161 5.70 -2.39 2.51
N THR A 162 6.37 -3.50 2.23
CA THR A 162 6.96 -3.74 0.90
C THR A 162 6.72 -5.18 0.45
N LYS A 163 7.12 -5.50 -0.78
CA LYS A 163 7.11 -6.90 -1.26
C LYS A 163 7.87 -7.87 -0.32
N ASN A 164 8.84 -7.37 0.46
CA ASN A 164 9.66 -8.21 1.34
C ASN A 164 8.94 -8.56 2.65
N THR A 165 7.80 -7.93 2.95
CA THR A 165 6.93 -8.25 4.09
C THR A 165 6.25 -9.61 3.89
N PHE A 166 6.02 -10.01 2.63
CA PHE A 166 5.22 -11.19 2.28
C PHE A 166 6.03 -12.29 1.61
N ARG A 167 5.56 -13.54 1.73
CA ARG A 167 5.83 -14.64 0.79
C ARG A 167 4.60 -14.80 -0.10
N HIS A 168 4.77 -14.94 -1.41
CA HIS A 168 3.66 -15.16 -2.35
C HIS A 168 3.57 -16.63 -2.74
N TYR A 169 2.34 -17.11 -2.90
CA TYR A 169 1.97 -18.47 -3.28
C TYR A 169 1.14 -18.43 -4.57
N ARG A 170 0.29 -19.44 -4.76
CA ARG A 170 -0.50 -19.65 -5.99
C ARG A 170 -1.50 -18.52 -6.26
N VAL A 171 -1.86 -18.39 -7.53
CA VAL A 171 -3.00 -17.59 -7.97
C VAL A 171 -4.29 -18.31 -7.59
N LEU A 172 -5.19 -17.59 -6.91
CA LEU A 172 -6.52 -18.06 -6.48
C LEU A 172 -7.60 -17.68 -7.50
N GLY A 173 -7.42 -16.56 -8.21
CA GLY A 173 -8.38 -16.09 -9.21
C GLY A 173 -7.86 -14.92 -10.03
N LYS A 174 -8.64 -14.51 -11.04
CA LYS A 174 -8.36 -13.34 -11.89
C LYS A 174 -9.56 -12.42 -11.92
N GLY A 175 -9.29 -11.12 -11.86
CA GLY A 175 -10.27 -10.05 -11.93
C GLY A 175 -9.91 -9.02 -12.99
N GLY A 176 -10.74 -7.98 -13.15
CA GLY A 176 -10.63 -7.04 -14.27
C GLY A 176 -9.26 -6.35 -14.42
N PHE A 177 -8.56 -6.06 -13.31
CA PHE A 177 -7.28 -5.35 -13.32
C PHE A 177 -6.05 -6.22 -13.05
N GLY A 178 -6.22 -7.51 -12.79
CA GLY A 178 -5.11 -8.40 -12.50
C GLY A 178 -5.55 -9.68 -11.79
N GLU A 179 -4.75 -10.15 -10.85
CA GLU A 179 -4.89 -11.46 -10.23
C GLU A 179 -4.99 -11.38 -8.71
N VAL A 180 -5.60 -12.39 -8.11
CA VAL A 180 -5.59 -12.62 -6.66
C VAL A 180 -4.70 -13.83 -6.41
N CYS A 181 -3.77 -13.73 -5.48
CA CYS A 181 -2.89 -14.85 -5.09
C CYS A 181 -2.81 -14.98 -3.57
N ALA A 182 -2.60 -16.18 -3.07
CA ALA A 182 -2.33 -16.36 -1.65
C ALA A 182 -0.97 -15.75 -1.28
N CYS A 183 -0.87 -15.12 -0.11
CA CYS A 183 0.37 -14.62 0.45
C CYS A 183 0.42 -14.85 1.97
N GLN A 184 1.62 -14.80 2.54
CA GLN A 184 1.84 -14.96 3.98
C GLN A 184 2.72 -13.83 4.50
N VAL A 185 2.34 -13.21 5.62
CA VAL A 185 3.21 -12.26 6.32
C VAL A 185 4.37 -13.01 6.95
N ARG A 186 5.61 -12.62 6.59
CA ARG A 186 6.81 -13.36 7.01
C ARG A 186 7.05 -13.33 8.51
N ALA A 187 6.71 -12.23 9.17
CA ALA A 187 6.94 -12.05 10.59
C ALA A 187 5.97 -12.92 11.42
N THR A 188 4.67 -12.84 11.11
CA THR A 188 3.61 -13.45 11.92
C THR A 188 3.20 -14.84 11.46
N GLY A 189 3.46 -15.19 10.19
CA GLY A 189 2.99 -16.44 9.59
C GLY A 189 1.53 -16.39 9.11
N LYS A 190 0.81 -15.27 9.29
CA LYS A 190 -0.60 -15.15 8.89
C LYS A 190 -0.77 -15.22 7.38
N MET A 191 -1.76 -15.99 6.94
CA MET A 191 -2.16 -16.13 5.53
C MET A 191 -3.16 -15.06 5.13
N TYR A 192 -3.06 -14.58 3.90
CA TYR A 192 -3.91 -13.57 3.28
C TYR A 192 -4.09 -13.82 1.78
N ALA A 193 -5.08 -13.15 1.19
CA ALA A 193 -5.24 -13.02 -0.25
C ALA A 193 -4.65 -11.67 -0.72
N CYS A 194 -3.78 -11.67 -1.72
CA CYS A 194 -3.20 -10.47 -2.30
C CYS A 194 -3.83 -10.20 -3.67
N LYS A 195 -4.79 -9.26 -3.73
CA LYS A 195 -5.36 -8.73 -4.98
C LYS A 195 -4.39 -7.74 -5.60
N LYS A 196 -3.77 -8.14 -6.71
CA LYS A 196 -2.77 -7.37 -7.46
C LYS A 196 -3.45 -6.68 -8.65
N LEU A 197 -3.51 -5.36 -8.62
CA LEU A 197 -4.00 -4.51 -9.69
C LEU A 197 -2.82 -4.06 -10.56
N GLU A 198 -2.70 -4.55 -11.78
CA GLU A 198 -1.61 -4.18 -12.70
C GLU A 198 -1.70 -2.69 -13.06
N LYS A 199 -0.69 -1.89 -12.73
CA LYS A 199 -0.70 -0.42 -12.89
C LYS A 199 -1.01 0.01 -14.34
N LYS A 200 -0.44 -0.69 -15.32
CA LYS A 200 -0.69 -0.42 -16.74
C LYS A 200 -2.13 -0.75 -17.16
N ARG A 201 -2.74 -1.75 -16.55
CA ARG A 201 -4.10 -2.21 -16.85
C ARG A 201 -5.13 -1.27 -16.23
N VAL A 202 -4.88 -0.83 -14.99
CA VAL A 202 -5.62 0.25 -14.33
C VAL A 202 -5.62 1.50 -15.21
N LYS A 203 -4.44 1.97 -15.63
CA LYS A 203 -4.32 3.15 -16.50
C LYS A 203 -5.00 2.98 -17.86
N LYS A 204 -4.85 1.81 -18.50
CA LYS A 204 -5.50 1.53 -19.79
C LYS A 204 -7.02 1.68 -19.72
N ARG A 205 -7.61 1.27 -18.60
CA ARG A 205 -9.06 1.24 -18.37
C ARG A 205 -9.58 2.49 -17.63
N LYS A 206 -8.71 3.47 -17.32
CA LYS A 206 -9.04 4.63 -16.48
C LYS A 206 -9.67 4.23 -15.14
N GLY A 207 -9.15 3.15 -14.53
CA GLY A 207 -9.69 2.53 -13.32
C GLY A 207 -9.16 3.10 -12.00
N GLU A 208 -8.44 4.22 -12.03
CA GLU A 208 -7.77 4.80 -10.84
C GLU A 208 -8.76 5.16 -9.74
N ALA A 209 -9.87 5.83 -10.10
CA ALA A 209 -10.90 6.22 -9.15
C ALA A 209 -11.55 5.00 -8.48
N MET A 210 -11.84 3.96 -9.27
CA MET A 210 -12.45 2.73 -8.79
C MET A 210 -11.53 1.94 -7.84
N ALA A 211 -10.24 1.82 -8.19
CA ALA A 211 -9.24 1.18 -7.33
C ALA A 211 -9.04 1.94 -6.00
N LEU A 212 -9.02 3.27 -6.05
CA LEU A 212 -8.91 4.07 -4.83
C LEU A 212 -10.18 4.01 -3.98
N ASN A 213 -11.35 3.97 -4.62
CA ASN A 213 -12.63 3.84 -3.95
C ASN A 213 -12.77 2.50 -3.22
N GLU A 214 -12.47 1.39 -3.91
CA GLU A 214 -12.44 0.05 -3.31
C GLU A 214 -11.54 0.03 -2.06
N LYS A 215 -10.32 0.55 -2.19
CA LYS A 215 -9.36 0.63 -1.08
C LYS A 215 -9.90 1.45 0.09
N ARG A 216 -10.51 2.61 -0.17
CA ARG A 216 -11.04 3.49 0.89
C ARG A 216 -12.20 2.87 1.64
N ILE A 217 -13.09 2.20 0.93
CA ILE A 217 -14.22 1.49 1.54
C ILE A 217 -13.70 0.35 2.42
N LEU A 218 -12.78 -0.47 1.88
CA LEU A 218 -12.18 -1.57 2.63
C LEU A 218 -11.37 -1.14 3.86
N GLU A 219 -10.82 0.07 3.90
CA GLU A 219 -10.16 0.61 5.10
C GLU A 219 -11.14 1.03 6.20
N LYS A 220 -12.36 1.44 5.82
CA LYS A 220 -13.40 1.88 6.76
C LYS A 220 -14.16 0.70 7.36
N VAL A 221 -14.43 -0.31 6.55
CA VAL A 221 -15.29 -1.44 6.94
C VAL A 221 -14.51 -2.43 7.81
N ASN A 222 -15.01 -2.66 9.03
CA ASN A 222 -14.55 -3.71 9.93
C ASN A 222 -15.74 -4.60 10.29
N SER A 223 -15.97 -5.63 9.49
CA SER A 223 -17.10 -6.57 9.62
C SER A 223 -16.59 -8.01 9.63
N SER A 224 -17.27 -8.88 10.37
CA SER A 224 -17.07 -10.34 10.30
C SER A 224 -17.57 -10.94 8.99
N PHE A 225 -18.44 -10.23 8.25
CA PHE A 225 -19.13 -10.72 7.06
C PHE A 225 -18.69 -10.00 5.78
N VAL A 226 -17.65 -9.17 5.85
CA VAL A 226 -17.00 -8.52 4.70
C VAL A 226 -15.51 -8.82 4.76
N VAL A 227 -14.86 -9.04 3.62
CA VAL A 227 -13.41 -9.23 3.57
C VAL A 227 -12.70 -7.95 4.06
N CYS A 228 -11.85 -8.07 5.08
CA CYS A 228 -11.12 -6.92 5.60
C CYS A 228 -9.79 -6.71 4.86
N LEU A 229 -9.40 -5.46 4.66
CA LEU A 229 -8.08 -5.07 4.17
C LEU A 229 -7.09 -4.93 5.31
N ALA A 230 -6.01 -5.71 5.29
CA ALA A 230 -4.93 -5.62 6.26
C ALA A 230 -3.76 -4.74 5.79
N TYR A 231 -3.47 -4.72 4.49
CA TYR A 231 -2.38 -3.92 3.94
C TYR A 231 -2.67 -3.39 2.53
N ALA A 232 -2.31 -2.14 2.26
CA ALA A 232 -2.31 -1.54 0.93
C ALA A 232 -0.90 -1.04 0.58
N TYR A 233 -0.27 -1.66 -0.42
CA TYR A 233 1.10 -1.34 -0.81
C TYR A 233 1.30 -1.39 -2.32
N GLU A 234 2.44 -0.88 -2.79
CA GLU A 234 2.79 -0.94 -4.21
C GLU A 234 4.02 -1.80 -4.48
N THR A 235 4.07 -2.30 -5.70
CA THR A 235 5.27 -2.86 -6.32
C THR A 235 5.62 -2.03 -7.55
N LYS A 236 6.67 -2.46 -8.24
CA LYS A 236 7.09 -1.85 -9.51
C LYS A 236 5.96 -1.83 -10.55
N ASP A 237 5.16 -2.90 -10.62
CA ASP A 237 4.22 -3.12 -11.73
C ASP A 237 2.75 -3.24 -11.28
N ALA A 238 2.47 -3.34 -9.97
CA ALA A 238 1.12 -3.51 -9.44
C ALA A 238 0.87 -2.72 -8.13
N LEU A 239 -0.40 -2.37 -7.89
CA LEU A 239 -0.94 -1.99 -6.59
C LEU A 239 -1.51 -3.25 -5.92
N CYS A 240 -1.33 -3.40 -4.61
CA CYS A 240 -1.66 -4.62 -3.90
C CYS A 240 -2.59 -4.30 -2.72
N LEU A 241 -3.74 -4.98 -2.68
CA LEU A 241 -4.62 -5.06 -1.51
C LEU A 241 -4.44 -6.43 -0.88
N VAL A 242 -4.03 -6.47 0.38
CA VAL A 242 -3.88 -7.69 1.17
C VAL A 242 -5.13 -7.86 2.02
N LEU A 243 -5.98 -8.78 1.60
CA LEU A 243 -7.32 -9.02 2.09
C LEU A 243 -7.37 -10.33 2.89
N THR A 244 -8.38 -10.44 3.74
CA THR A 244 -8.75 -11.70 4.41
C THR A 244 -8.79 -12.83 3.38
N ILE A 245 -8.12 -13.95 3.68
CA ILE A 245 -8.11 -15.13 2.80
C ILE A 245 -9.37 -15.95 3.03
N MET A 246 -10.00 -16.37 1.94
CA MET A 246 -11.22 -17.17 1.93
C MET A 246 -10.94 -18.41 1.08
N ASN A 247 -10.56 -19.51 1.74
CA ASN A 247 -10.07 -20.72 1.09
C ASN A 247 -11.19 -21.70 0.67
N GLY A 248 -12.38 -21.55 1.24
CA GLY A 248 -13.55 -22.37 0.94
C GLY A 248 -14.13 -22.13 -0.46
N GLY A 249 -13.59 -21.18 -1.22
CA GLY A 249 -14.05 -20.86 -2.58
C GLY A 249 -15.26 -19.93 -2.60
N ASP A 250 -15.74 -19.64 -3.81
CA ASP A 250 -16.90 -18.78 -4.04
C ASP A 250 -18.22 -19.56 -4.06
N LEU A 251 -19.32 -18.90 -3.70
CA LEU A 251 -20.64 -19.52 -3.59
C LEU A 251 -21.14 -20.04 -4.95
N LYS A 252 -20.71 -19.45 -6.06
CA LYS A 252 -21.02 -19.98 -7.40
C LYS A 252 -20.50 -21.40 -7.58
N PHE A 253 -19.26 -21.67 -7.18
CA PHE A 253 -18.72 -23.02 -7.22
C PHE A 253 -19.58 -23.97 -6.37
N HIS A 254 -19.95 -23.56 -5.15
CA HIS A 254 -20.78 -24.37 -4.25
C HIS A 254 -22.16 -24.68 -4.87
N ILE A 255 -22.86 -23.68 -5.41
CA ILE A 255 -24.21 -23.84 -5.99
C ILE A 255 -24.19 -24.78 -7.20
N TYR A 256 -23.16 -24.71 -8.05
CA TYR A 256 -23.21 -25.29 -9.38
C TYR A 256 -22.34 -26.53 -9.61
N ASN A 257 -21.40 -26.81 -8.70
CA ASN A 257 -20.38 -27.85 -8.85
C ASN A 257 -20.34 -28.87 -7.70
N MET A 258 -21.10 -28.68 -6.61
CA MET A 258 -21.15 -29.62 -5.49
C MET A 258 -22.33 -30.61 -5.60
N GLY A 259 -22.43 -31.31 -6.73
CA GLY A 259 -23.48 -32.29 -6.99
C GLY A 259 -24.69 -31.68 -7.69
N ASN A 260 -25.89 -31.87 -7.13
CA ASN A 260 -27.12 -31.27 -7.64
C ASN A 260 -27.07 -29.75 -7.48
N SER A 261 -27.61 -29.00 -8.44
CA SER A 261 -27.56 -27.54 -8.38
C SER A 261 -28.47 -26.99 -7.27
N GLY A 262 -27.93 -26.05 -6.49
CA GLY A 262 -28.58 -25.46 -5.32
C GLY A 262 -28.15 -26.11 -3.99
N PHE A 263 -28.68 -25.59 -2.89
CA PHE A 263 -28.47 -26.04 -1.52
C PHE A 263 -29.80 -26.49 -0.91
N ASP A 264 -29.69 -27.21 0.20
CA ASP A 264 -30.80 -27.30 1.15
C ASP A 264 -31.14 -25.91 1.71
N GLU A 265 -32.40 -25.74 2.10
CA GLU A 265 -32.92 -24.47 2.59
C GLU A 265 -32.16 -24.00 3.85
N GLN A 266 -31.85 -24.91 4.78
CA GLN A 266 -31.15 -24.57 6.02
C GLN A 266 -29.79 -23.91 5.73
N ARG A 267 -29.01 -24.45 4.79
CA ARG A 267 -27.74 -23.88 4.35
C ARG A 267 -27.92 -22.53 3.65
N ALA A 268 -28.91 -22.42 2.76
CA ALA A 268 -29.20 -21.16 2.07
C ALA A 268 -29.58 -20.03 3.05
N ILE A 269 -30.43 -20.33 4.04
CA ILE A 269 -30.89 -19.38 5.05
C ILE A 269 -29.77 -18.98 6.01
N PHE A 270 -28.89 -19.90 6.39
CA PHE A 270 -27.71 -19.55 7.19
C PHE A 270 -26.81 -18.54 6.45
N TYR A 271 -26.49 -18.79 5.18
CA TYR A 271 -25.70 -17.85 4.39
C TYR A 271 -26.45 -16.53 4.15
N ALA A 272 -27.76 -16.56 3.92
CA ALA A 272 -28.57 -15.36 3.79
C ALA A 272 -28.52 -14.48 5.05
N ALA A 273 -28.54 -15.09 6.23
CA ALA A 273 -28.42 -14.39 7.50
C ALA A 273 -27.04 -13.72 7.66
N GLU A 274 -25.95 -14.41 7.30
CA GLU A 274 -24.60 -13.82 7.32
C GLU A 274 -24.45 -12.68 6.30
N ILE A 275 -25.01 -12.84 5.09
CA ILE A 275 -25.00 -11.81 4.05
C ILE A 275 -25.82 -10.60 4.53
N CYS A 276 -26.97 -10.82 5.17
CA CYS A 276 -27.80 -9.75 5.76
C CYS A 276 -27.00 -8.93 6.79
N CYS A 277 -26.25 -9.57 7.69
CA CYS A 277 -25.35 -8.87 8.62
C CYS A 277 -24.24 -8.10 7.89
N GLY A 278 -23.65 -8.68 6.84
CA GLY A 278 -22.64 -7.98 6.03
C GLY A 278 -23.19 -6.75 5.31
N LEU A 279 -24.40 -6.82 4.79
CA LEU A 279 -25.09 -5.68 4.19
C LEU A 279 -25.42 -4.62 5.24
N GLU A 280 -25.93 -5.02 6.41
CA GLU A 280 -26.19 -4.09 7.51
C GLU A 280 -24.93 -3.31 7.91
N ASP A 281 -23.79 -4.00 8.04
CA ASP A 281 -22.52 -3.36 8.39
C ASP A 281 -22.06 -2.34 7.33
N LEU A 282 -22.28 -2.63 6.04
CA LEU A 282 -22.01 -1.67 4.96
C LEU A 282 -22.99 -0.49 5.00
N HIS A 283 -24.28 -0.76 5.17
CA HIS A 283 -25.34 0.24 5.17
C HIS A 283 -25.22 1.19 6.37
N ARG A 284 -24.75 0.69 7.53
CA ARG A 284 -24.44 1.49 8.72
C ARG A 284 -23.38 2.56 8.45
N GLU A 285 -22.42 2.27 7.57
CA GLU A 285 -21.41 3.22 7.08
C GLU A 285 -21.88 4.04 5.86
N ARG A 286 -23.17 3.94 5.52
CA ARG A 286 -23.82 4.54 4.33
C ARG A 286 -23.20 4.03 3.02
N ILE A 287 -22.79 2.77 2.95
CA ILE A 287 -22.16 2.17 1.78
C ILE A 287 -23.15 1.20 1.11
N VAL A 288 -23.48 1.45 -0.16
CA VAL A 288 -24.25 0.49 -0.98
C VAL A 288 -23.28 -0.35 -1.80
N TYR A 289 -23.50 -1.68 -1.83
CA TYR A 289 -22.58 -2.66 -2.39
C TYR A 289 -22.72 -2.84 -3.92
N ARG A 290 -23.96 -2.97 -4.42
CA ARG A 290 -24.37 -2.97 -5.83
C ARG A 290 -23.89 -4.13 -6.73
N ASP A 291 -23.19 -5.12 -6.21
CA ASP A 291 -22.72 -6.28 -7.00
C ASP A 291 -22.88 -7.61 -6.25
N LEU A 292 -24.01 -7.77 -5.55
CA LEU A 292 -24.33 -9.01 -4.85
C LEU A 292 -24.66 -10.12 -5.86
N LYS A 293 -23.83 -11.17 -5.85
CA LYS A 293 -23.92 -12.34 -6.73
C LYS A 293 -23.06 -13.49 -6.17
N PRO A 294 -23.26 -14.75 -6.60
CA PRO A 294 -22.58 -15.89 -5.99
C PRO A 294 -21.06 -15.85 -6.12
N GLU A 295 -20.50 -15.24 -7.17
CA GLU A 295 -19.05 -15.08 -7.34
C GLU A 295 -18.38 -14.22 -6.26
N ASN A 296 -19.15 -13.31 -5.65
CA ASN A 296 -18.61 -12.33 -4.71
C ASN A 296 -18.80 -12.73 -3.25
N ILE A 297 -19.47 -13.86 -2.98
CA ILE A 297 -19.62 -14.42 -1.64
C ILE A 297 -18.61 -15.56 -1.50
N LEU A 298 -17.67 -15.44 -0.56
CA LEU A 298 -16.58 -16.39 -0.39
C LEU A 298 -16.68 -17.09 0.96
N LEU A 299 -16.28 -18.36 1.02
CA LEU A 299 -16.27 -19.18 2.25
C LEU A 299 -14.87 -19.23 2.86
N ASP A 300 -14.78 -19.20 4.19
CA ASP A 300 -13.55 -19.48 4.93
C ASP A 300 -13.37 -20.99 5.19
N ASP A 301 -12.33 -21.37 5.92
CA ASP A 301 -12.02 -22.78 6.23
C ASP A 301 -13.05 -23.44 7.16
N ARG A 302 -13.86 -22.66 7.90
CA ARG A 302 -14.93 -23.15 8.78
C ARG A 302 -16.29 -23.20 8.08
N GLY A 303 -16.42 -22.54 6.92
CA GLY A 303 -17.65 -22.47 6.15
C GLY A 303 -18.48 -21.20 6.37
N HIS A 304 -17.97 -20.22 7.11
CA HIS A 304 -18.60 -18.89 7.20
C HIS A 304 -18.37 -18.10 5.92
N ILE A 305 -19.34 -17.27 5.53
CA ILE A 305 -19.21 -16.44 4.33
C ILE A 305 -18.67 -15.04 4.63
N ARG A 306 -18.09 -14.41 3.61
CA ARG A 306 -17.87 -12.97 3.56
C ARG A 306 -18.16 -12.41 2.17
N ILE A 307 -18.75 -11.21 2.15
CA ILE A 307 -18.87 -10.37 0.96
C ILE A 307 -17.46 -9.90 0.55
N SER A 308 -17.15 -10.03 -0.74
CA SER A 308 -15.86 -9.67 -1.34
C SER A 308 -16.02 -8.72 -2.54
N ASP A 309 -14.92 -8.26 -3.13
CA ASP A 309 -14.91 -7.35 -4.29
C ASP A 309 -15.80 -6.10 -4.19
N LEU A 310 -15.35 -5.10 -3.43
CA LEU A 310 -16.08 -3.83 -3.21
C LEU A 310 -15.79 -2.80 -4.31
N GLY A 311 -15.40 -3.25 -5.51
CA GLY A 311 -15.04 -2.39 -6.64
C GLY A 311 -16.17 -1.49 -7.13
N LEU A 312 -17.42 -1.97 -7.03
CA LEU A 312 -18.62 -1.22 -7.42
C LEU A 312 -19.35 -0.56 -6.24
N ALA A 313 -18.91 -0.78 -5.00
CA ALA A 313 -19.52 -0.19 -3.83
C ALA A 313 -19.31 1.33 -3.80
N VAL A 314 -20.25 2.10 -3.26
CA VAL A 314 -20.16 3.56 -3.12
C VAL A 314 -20.68 4.00 -1.77
N GLN A 315 -20.00 4.96 -1.15
CA GLN A 315 -20.52 5.67 0.01
C GLN A 315 -21.52 6.74 -0.43
N ILE A 316 -22.75 6.64 0.05
CA ILE A 316 -23.85 7.56 -0.19
C ILE A 316 -23.71 8.73 0.80
N PRO A 317 -23.67 9.99 0.33
CA PRO A 317 -23.67 11.14 1.22
C PRO A 317 -24.91 11.16 2.13
N GLU A 318 -24.80 11.79 3.29
CA GLU A 318 -25.91 11.89 4.24
C GLU A 318 -27.07 12.70 3.64
N GLY A 319 -28.31 12.22 3.80
CA GLY A 319 -29.50 12.84 3.22
C GLY A 319 -29.64 12.76 1.69
N GLU A 320 -28.64 12.23 0.97
CA GLU A 320 -28.64 12.17 -0.50
C GLU A 320 -28.96 10.78 -1.06
N THR A 321 -29.23 10.74 -2.36
CA THR A 321 -29.36 9.53 -3.19
C THR A 321 -28.29 9.52 -4.27
N ILE A 322 -27.97 8.33 -4.80
CA ILE A 322 -27.03 8.20 -5.91
C ILE A 322 -27.74 7.67 -7.16
N ARG A 323 -27.17 7.99 -8.33
CA ARG A 323 -27.66 7.51 -9.62
C ARG A 323 -26.54 6.79 -10.37
N GLY A 324 -26.85 5.65 -10.95
CA GLY A 324 -25.92 4.96 -11.84
C GLY A 324 -26.29 3.51 -12.11
N ARG A 325 -26.34 3.15 -13.40
CA ARG A 325 -26.58 1.78 -13.86
C ARG A 325 -25.32 0.93 -13.80
N VAL A 326 -25.04 0.34 -12.63
CA VAL A 326 -23.90 -0.55 -12.38
C VAL A 326 -24.35 -1.85 -11.73
N GLY A 327 -23.56 -2.91 -11.89
CA GLY A 327 -23.85 -4.24 -11.35
C GLY A 327 -23.82 -5.32 -12.44
N THR A 328 -24.11 -6.55 -12.05
CA THR A 328 -24.10 -7.71 -12.94
C THR A 328 -25.51 -7.95 -13.51
N VAL A 329 -25.58 -8.22 -14.83
CA VAL A 329 -26.85 -8.54 -15.52
C VAL A 329 -27.52 -9.75 -14.87
N GLY A 330 -28.80 -9.61 -14.52
CA GLY A 330 -29.58 -10.60 -13.77
C GLY A 330 -29.66 -10.34 -12.26
N TYR A 331 -28.79 -9.49 -11.72
CA TYR A 331 -28.77 -9.13 -10.29
C TYR A 331 -29.00 -7.63 -10.02
N MET A 332 -28.99 -6.79 -11.07
CA MET A 332 -29.33 -5.38 -10.93
C MET A 332 -30.83 -5.21 -10.63
N ALA A 333 -31.16 -4.46 -9.60
CA ALA A 333 -32.54 -4.14 -9.24
C ALA A 333 -33.25 -3.29 -10.33
N PRO A 334 -34.59 -3.31 -10.39
CA PRO A 334 -35.36 -2.56 -11.37
C PRO A 334 -35.01 -1.07 -11.42
N GLU A 335 -34.88 -0.41 -10.27
CA GLU A 335 -34.54 1.03 -10.17
C GLU A 335 -33.12 1.31 -10.71
N VAL A 336 -32.20 0.35 -10.61
CA VAL A 336 -30.84 0.46 -11.18
C VAL A 336 -30.87 0.32 -12.69
N ILE A 337 -31.67 -0.61 -13.22
CA ILE A 337 -31.83 -0.84 -14.67
C ILE A 337 -32.49 0.37 -15.33
N GLN A 338 -33.51 0.93 -14.68
CA GLN A 338 -34.22 2.15 -15.11
C GLN A 338 -33.39 3.43 -14.90
N ASN A 339 -32.22 3.30 -14.27
CA ASN A 339 -31.31 4.40 -13.98
C ASN A 339 -32.01 5.50 -13.16
N GLU A 340 -32.79 5.09 -12.17
CA GLU A 340 -33.39 5.95 -11.16
C GLU A 340 -32.36 6.25 -10.06
N SER A 341 -32.69 7.20 -9.17
CA SER A 341 -31.91 7.46 -7.98
C SER A 341 -32.27 6.45 -6.89
N TYR A 342 -31.26 5.96 -6.17
CA TYR A 342 -31.43 4.94 -5.13
C TYR A 342 -30.48 5.16 -3.96
N THR A 343 -30.76 4.49 -2.84
CA THR A 343 -29.88 4.42 -1.67
C THR A 343 -29.31 2.99 -1.54
N VAL A 344 -29.83 2.20 -0.60
CA VAL A 344 -29.39 0.85 -0.28
C VAL A 344 -30.31 -0.25 -0.83
N SER A 345 -31.47 0.14 -1.39
CA SER A 345 -32.48 -0.77 -1.95
C SER A 345 -31.96 -1.82 -2.95
N PRO A 346 -30.92 -1.55 -3.78
CA PRO A 346 -30.44 -2.56 -4.71
C PRO A 346 -29.78 -3.77 -4.03
N ASP A 347 -29.25 -3.61 -2.82
CA ASP A 347 -28.58 -4.69 -2.11
C ASP A 347 -29.60 -5.70 -1.55
N TRP A 348 -30.78 -5.23 -1.13
CA TRP A 348 -31.88 -6.12 -0.69
C TRP A 348 -32.47 -6.93 -1.84
N TRP A 349 -32.61 -6.30 -3.02
CA TRP A 349 -32.93 -7.03 -4.25
C TRP A 349 -31.89 -8.11 -4.55
N GLY A 350 -30.60 -7.76 -4.48
CA GLY A 350 -29.51 -8.71 -4.67
C GLY A 350 -29.56 -9.88 -3.69
N LEU A 351 -29.96 -9.63 -2.43
CA LEU A 351 -30.15 -10.69 -1.43
C LEU A 351 -31.29 -11.63 -1.83
N GLY A 352 -32.42 -11.09 -2.32
CA GLY A 352 -33.51 -11.89 -2.87
C GLY A 352 -33.07 -12.78 -4.04
N CYS A 353 -32.29 -12.23 -4.98
CA CYS A 353 -31.71 -13.01 -6.08
C CYS A 353 -30.80 -14.14 -5.57
N LEU A 354 -29.99 -13.89 -4.53
CA LEU A 354 -29.10 -14.89 -3.97
C LEU A 354 -29.84 -16.01 -3.23
N ILE A 355 -30.84 -15.68 -2.41
CA ILE A 355 -31.65 -16.70 -1.71
C ILE A 355 -32.33 -17.61 -2.75
N PHE A 356 -32.94 -17.00 -3.77
CA PHE A 356 -33.55 -17.74 -4.87
C PHE A 356 -32.55 -18.67 -5.55
N GLU A 357 -31.38 -18.15 -5.94
CA GLU A 357 -30.39 -18.93 -6.69
C GLU A 357 -29.74 -20.04 -5.86
N MET A 358 -29.55 -19.80 -4.56
CA MET A 358 -29.08 -20.83 -3.62
C MET A 358 -30.07 -21.99 -3.52
N ILE A 359 -31.38 -21.74 -3.41
CA ILE A 359 -32.37 -22.81 -3.25
C ILE A 359 -32.68 -23.47 -4.61
N GLN A 360 -33.03 -22.67 -5.63
CA GLN A 360 -33.42 -23.18 -6.93
C GLN A 360 -32.26 -23.86 -7.67
N GLY A 361 -31.03 -23.34 -7.51
CA GLY A 361 -29.86 -23.74 -8.29
C GLY A 361 -29.76 -23.07 -9.67
N GLN A 362 -30.47 -21.95 -9.87
CA GLN A 362 -30.38 -21.07 -11.05
C GLN A 362 -30.85 -19.65 -10.70
N SER A 363 -30.39 -18.64 -11.45
CA SER A 363 -30.82 -17.24 -11.27
C SER A 363 -32.31 -17.06 -11.61
N PRO A 364 -33.05 -16.18 -10.89
CA PRO A 364 -34.49 -15.97 -11.11
C PRO A 364 -34.83 -15.47 -12.51
N PHE A 365 -33.97 -14.67 -13.13
CA PHE A 365 -34.26 -14.02 -14.42
C PHE A 365 -33.40 -14.55 -15.58
N ARG A 366 -32.56 -15.56 -15.32
CA ARG A 366 -31.65 -16.12 -16.33
C ARG A 366 -31.37 -17.61 -16.10
N LYS A 367 -31.76 -18.43 -17.07
CA LYS A 367 -31.52 -19.88 -17.00
C LYS A 367 -30.03 -20.19 -17.21
N ARG A 368 -29.56 -21.28 -16.60
CA ARG A 368 -28.16 -21.73 -16.73
C ARG A 368 -27.83 -22.06 -18.19
N LYS A 369 -26.68 -21.57 -18.67
CA LYS A 369 -26.21 -21.71 -20.07
C LYS A 369 -27.12 -21.07 -21.13
N GLU A 370 -28.13 -20.30 -20.73
CA GLU A 370 -29.00 -19.56 -21.64
C GLU A 370 -28.21 -18.47 -22.37
N ARG A 371 -28.28 -18.49 -23.70
CA ARG A 371 -27.74 -17.45 -24.59
C ARG A 371 -28.83 -16.43 -24.88
N VAL A 372 -29.02 -15.52 -23.94
CA VAL A 372 -30.01 -14.43 -24.02
C VAL A 372 -29.30 -13.09 -24.07
N LYS A 373 -29.87 -12.14 -24.83
CA LYS A 373 -29.38 -10.76 -24.90
C LYS A 373 -29.60 -10.05 -23.57
N ARG A 374 -28.77 -9.05 -23.27
CA ARG A 374 -28.85 -8.30 -22.01
C ARG A 374 -30.22 -7.63 -21.84
N GLU A 375 -30.75 -7.08 -22.93
CA GLU A 375 -32.00 -6.32 -22.95
C GLU A 375 -33.20 -7.19 -22.56
N GLU A 376 -33.19 -8.47 -22.94
CA GLU A 376 -34.24 -9.41 -22.56
C GLU A 376 -34.15 -9.76 -21.07
N VAL A 377 -32.95 -10.00 -20.52
CA VAL A 377 -32.82 -10.21 -19.06
C VAL A 377 -33.26 -8.95 -18.29
N ASP A 378 -32.91 -7.76 -18.78
CA ASP A 378 -33.36 -6.49 -18.19
C ASP A 378 -34.89 -6.35 -18.24
N ARG A 379 -35.54 -6.82 -19.32
CA ARG A 379 -37.00 -6.86 -19.46
C ARG A 379 -37.63 -7.79 -18.42
N ARG A 380 -37.14 -9.02 -18.31
CA ARG A 380 -37.61 -10.02 -17.32
C ARG A 380 -37.56 -9.47 -15.90
N VAL A 381 -36.45 -8.83 -15.51
CA VAL A 381 -36.32 -8.19 -14.19
C VAL A 381 -37.39 -7.13 -13.95
N ARG A 382 -37.77 -6.35 -14.98
CA ARG A 382 -38.79 -5.29 -14.86
C ARG A 382 -40.22 -5.81 -14.91
N GLU A 383 -40.49 -6.86 -15.67
CA GLU A 383 -41.87 -7.22 -16.05
C GLU A 383 -42.30 -8.58 -15.51
N ASP A 384 -41.43 -9.58 -15.54
CA ASP A 384 -41.78 -10.96 -15.24
C ASP A 384 -41.71 -11.21 -13.73
N GLN A 385 -42.67 -11.98 -13.19
CA GLN A 385 -42.59 -12.49 -11.82
C GLN A 385 -41.74 -13.76 -11.78
N GLU A 386 -40.98 -13.95 -10.72
CA GLU A 386 -40.18 -15.16 -10.55
C GLU A 386 -41.05 -16.40 -10.27
N GLU A 387 -40.61 -17.54 -10.79
CA GLU A 387 -41.29 -18.83 -10.63
C GLU A 387 -40.55 -19.70 -9.60
N TYR A 388 -41.28 -20.27 -8.64
CA TYR A 388 -40.73 -21.08 -7.56
C TYR A 388 -41.02 -22.56 -7.78
N SER A 389 -39.98 -23.41 -7.69
CA SER A 389 -40.17 -24.86 -7.67
C SER A 389 -40.61 -25.38 -6.29
N ASP A 390 -40.85 -26.69 -6.22
CA ASP A 390 -41.11 -27.47 -5.01
C ASP A 390 -39.95 -27.45 -3.98
N LYS A 391 -38.78 -26.94 -4.35
CA LYS A 391 -37.64 -26.77 -3.45
C LYS A 391 -37.83 -25.69 -2.38
N PHE A 392 -38.82 -24.80 -2.53
CA PHE A 392 -39.03 -23.69 -1.60
C PHE A 392 -40.16 -24.01 -0.62
N SER A 393 -39.88 -23.84 0.68
CA SER A 393 -40.95 -23.69 1.68
C SER A 393 -41.78 -22.43 1.42
N GLU A 394 -42.96 -22.34 2.02
CA GLU A 394 -43.81 -21.15 1.91
C GLU A 394 -43.11 -19.91 2.49
N GLU A 395 -42.38 -20.04 3.60
CA GLU A 395 -41.58 -18.97 4.16
C GLU A 395 -40.40 -18.57 3.27
N ALA A 396 -39.79 -19.52 2.54
CA ALA A 396 -38.71 -19.22 1.59
C ALA A 396 -39.23 -18.50 0.34
N LYS A 397 -40.41 -18.89 -0.17
CA LYS A 397 -41.09 -18.14 -1.25
C LYS A 397 -41.43 -16.73 -0.78
N ASP A 398 -41.97 -16.60 0.43
CA ASP A 398 -42.41 -15.32 0.96
C ASP A 398 -41.26 -14.31 1.10
N ILE A 399 -40.12 -14.71 1.70
CA ILE A 399 -38.97 -13.81 1.81
C ILE A 399 -38.42 -13.41 0.44
N CYS A 400 -38.33 -14.35 -0.50
CA CYS A 400 -37.85 -14.06 -1.85
C CYS A 400 -38.76 -13.05 -2.54
N ARG A 401 -40.08 -13.25 -2.50
CA ARG A 401 -41.08 -12.36 -3.09
C ARG A 401 -41.02 -10.95 -2.49
N GLN A 402 -40.88 -10.84 -1.17
CA GLN A 402 -40.80 -9.53 -0.50
C GLN A 402 -39.47 -8.80 -0.80
N LEU A 403 -38.35 -9.51 -0.94
CA LEU A 403 -37.06 -8.93 -1.35
C LEU A 403 -36.98 -8.62 -2.85
N LEU A 404 -37.68 -9.39 -3.69
CA LEU A 404 -37.81 -9.21 -5.13
C LEU A 404 -39.01 -8.35 -5.53
N ALA A 405 -39.60 -7.62 -4.58
CA ALA A 405 -40.58 -6.60 -4.90
C ALA A 405 -39.97 -5.56 -5.85
N LYS A 406 -40.62 -5.36 -7.00
CA LYS A 406 -40.09 -4.50 -8.07
C LYS A 406 -40.07 -3.03 -7.67
N ASP A 407 -41.10 -2.58 -6.94
CA ASP A 407 -41.11 -1.26 -6.32
C ASP A 407 -40.21 -1.27 -5.07
N PRO A 408 -39.14 -0.46 -5.02
CA PRO A 408 -38.27 -0.38 -3.85
C PRO A 408 -38.99 0.10 -2.58
N LYS A 409 -40.13 0.80 -2.67
CA LYS A 409 -40.89 1.26 -1.48
C LYS A 409 -41.61 0.12 -0.76
N GLU A 410 -42.02 -0.91 -1.51
CA GLU A 410 -42.69 -2.10 -0.99
C GLU A 410 -41.69 -3.23 -0.66
N ARG A 411 -40.40 -3.04 -0.99
CA ARG A 411 -39.37 -4.06 -0.81
C ARG A 411 -38.95 -4.20 0.64
N LEU A 412 -38.87 -5.44 1.10
CA LEU A 412 -38.38 -5.75 2.45
C LEU A 412 -36.96 -5.20 2.66
N GLY A 413 -36.75 -4.52 3.80
CA GLY A 413 -35.51 -3.82 4.10
C GLY A 413 -35.47 -2.36 3.63
N CYS A 414 -36.52 -1.87 2.96
CA CYS A 414 -36.62 -0.50 2.46
C CYS A 414 -37.73 0.33 3.15
N GLN A 415 -38.45 -0.23 4.14
CA GLN A 415 -39.61 0.42 4.77
C GLN A 415 -39.25 1.28 6.00
N GLY A 416 -37.96 1.63 6.14
CA GLY A 416 -37.46 2.58 7.13
C GLY A 416 -36.65 1.98 8.29
N ARG A 417 -36.74 0.68 8.55
CA ARG A 417 -35.97 -0.03 9.60
C ARG A 417 -34.85 -0.92 9.06
N GLY A 418 -34.67 -0.97 7.74
CA GLY A 418 -33.49 -1.57 7.10
C GLY A 418 -33.36 -3.07 7.39
N ALA A 419 -32.17 -3.52 7.75
CA ALA A 419 -31.90 -4.93 8.07
C ALA A 419 -32.78 -5.50 9.18
N ILE A 420 -33.33 -4.66 10.08
CA ILE A 420 -34.22 -5.12 11.16
C ILE A 420 -35.47 -5.79 10.57
N GLU A 421 -36.03 -5.27 9.48
CA GLU A 421 -37.20 -5.84 8.81
C GLU A 421 -36.88 -7.24 8.28
N VAL A 422 -35.73 -7.37 7.60
CA VAL A 422 -35.26 -8.64 7.03
C VAL A 422 -35.01 -9.66 8.13
N LYS A 423 -34.32 -9.28 9.21
CA LYS A 423 -34.02 -10.17 10.35
C LYS A 423 -35.25 -10.63 11.12
N GLN A 424 -36.35 -9.87 11.06
CA GLN A 424 -37.63 -10.20 11.70
C GLN A 424 -38.50 -11.16 10.87
N HIS A 425 -38.11 -11.45 9.62
CA HIS A 425 -38.87 -12.37 8.77
C HIS A 425 -38.95 -13.79 9.41
N PRO A 426 -40.11 -14.47 9.38
CA PRO A 426 -40.31 -15.79 10.02
C PRO A 426 -39.31 -16.88 9.61
N ILE A 427 -38.74 -16.79 8.40
CA ILE A 427 -37.71 -17.72 7.92
C ILE A 427 -36.45 -17.74 8.82
N PHE A 428 -36.15 -16.63 9.50
CA PHE A 428 -34.99 -16.51 10.39
C PHE A 428 -35.31 -16.77 11.86
N ARG A 429 -36.52 -17.26 12.21
CA ARG A 429 -36.96 -17.45 13.61
C ARG A 429 -36.00 -18.27 14.48
N ASN A 430 -35.27 -19.20 13.87
CA ASN A 430 -34.32 -20.09 14.55
C ASN A 430 -32.87 -19.53 14.57
N ILE A 431 -32.64 -18.33 14.05
CA ILE A 431 -31.31 -17.71 14.01
C ILE A 431 -31.24 -16.57 15.03
N ASN A 432 -30.45 -16.79 16.08
CA ASN A 432 -30.08 -15.71 16.98
C ASN A 432 -28.97 -14.86 16.32
N PHE A 433 -29.36 -13.71 15.76
CA PHE A 433 -28.44 -12.82 15.04
C PHE A 433 -27.29 -12.29 15.92
N LYS A 434 -27.47 -12.14 17.24
CA LYS A 434 -26.38 -11.70 18.13
C LYS A 434 -25.28 -12.76 18.23
N ARG A 435 -25.68 -14.02 18.35
CA ARG A 435 -24.74 -15.17 18.33
C ARG A 435 -24.11 -15.36 16.96
N LEU A 436 -24.86 -15.11 15.87
CA LEU A 436 -24.33 -15.13 14.50
C LEU A 436 -23.25 -14.06 14.32
N GLU A 437 -23.53 -12.81 14.70
CA GLU A 437 -22.59 -11.67 14.63
C GLU A 437 -21.29 -11.91 15.42
N ALA A 438 -21.38 -12.68 16.51
CA ALA A 438 -20.24 -13.12 17.31
C ALA A 438 -19.49 -14.34 16.75
N ASN A 439 -19.89 -14.88 15.59
CA ASN A 439 -19.38 -16.12 14.98
C ASN A 439 -19.43 -17.34 15.92
N ILE A 440 -20.45 -17.42 16.77
CA ILE A 440 -20.67 -18.51 17.74
C ILE A 440 -21.50 -19.63 17.13
N LEU A 441 -22.36 -19.33 16.15
CA LEU A 441 -23.16 -20.34 15.46
C LEU A 441 -22.28 -21.11 14.47
N ASP A 442 -22.32 -22.44 14.53
CA ASP A 442 -21.58 -23.27 13.59
C ASP A 442 -22.28 -23.29 12.22
N PRO A 443 -21.52 -23.15 11.11
CA PRO A 443 -22.08 -23.26 9.77
C PRO A 443 -22.63 -24.67 9.50
N PRO A 444 -23.74 -24.81 8.75
CA PRO A 444 -24.31 -26.11 8.40
C PRO A 444 -23.44 -26.90 7.41
N PHE A 445 -22.42 -26.27 6.83
CA PHE A 445 -21.47 -26.89 5.92
C PHE A 445 -20.06 -26.36 6.18
N SER A 446 -19.09 -27.28 6.34
CA SER A 446 -17.66 -26.97 6.42
C SER A 446 -16.95 -27.44 5.15
N PRO A 447 -16.19 -26.58 4.46
CA PRO A 447 -15.32 -27.00 3.36
C PRO A 447 -14.27 -28.01 3.82
N ASP A 448 -13.88 -28.93 2.95
CA ASP A 448 -12.76 -29.85 3.18
C ASP A 448 -11.44 -29.07 3.09
N PRO A 449 -10.63 -29.02 4.18
CA PRO A 449 -9.36 -28.29 4.19
C PRO A 449 -8.30 -28.83 3.21
N ARG A 450 -8.50 -30.06 2.70
CA ARG A 450 -7.63 -30.69 1.69
C ARG A 450 -8.06 -30.36 0.27
N ALA A 451 -9.30 -29.90 0.09
CA ALA A 451 -9.83 -29.55 -1.21
C ALA A 451 -9.41 -28.14 -1.63
N VAL A 452 -9.34 -27.94 -2.94
CA VAL A 452 -9.05 -26.64 -3.54
C VAL A 452 -10.30 -26.20 -4.28
N TYR A 453 -11.06 -25.31 -3.66
CA TYR A 453 -12.29 -24.75 -4.21
C TYR A 453 -12.02 -23.61 -5.18
N CYS A 454 -11.10 -23.81 -6.13
CA CYS A 454 -10.85 -22.87 -7.22
C CYS A 454 -10.45 -23.63 -8.49
N LYS A 455 -10.61 -22.98 -9.65
CA LYS A 455 -10.14 -23.52 -10.93
C LYS A 455 -8.63 -23.77 -10.88
N ASP A 456 -8.17 -24.82 -11.57
CA ASP A 456 -6.74 -25.09 -11.68
C ASP A 456 -6.01 -23.92 -12.33
N VAL A 457 -4.77 -23.66 -11.91
CA VAL A 457 -3.98 -22.49 -12.36
C VAL A 457 -3.86 -22.42 -13.89
N LEU A 458 -3.88 -23.57 -14.56
CA LEU A 458 -3.84 -23.68 -16.02
C LEU A 458 -5.15 -23.25 -16.70
N ASP A 459 -6.29 -23.44 -16.03
CA ASP A 459 -7.61 -23.04 -16.51
C ASP A 459 -7.91 -21.55 -16.26
N ILE A 460 -7.05 -20.89 -15.49
CA ILE A 460 -7.14 -19.45 -15.26
C ILE A 460 -6.54 -18.73 -16.48
N GLU A 461 -7.39 -18.25 -17.39
CA GLU A 461 -7.01 -17.56 -18.63
C GLU A 461 -5.87 -16.54 -18.46
N GLN A 462 -4.77 -16.69 -19.18
CA GLN A 462 -3.67 -15.72 -19.10
C GLN A 462 -4.06 -14.37 -19.71
N PHE A 463 -3.85 -13.30 -18.95
CA PHE A 463 -4.05 -11.98 -19.52
C PHE A 463 -3.01 -11.66 -20.59
N SER A 464 -3.48 -11.16 -21.72
CA SER A 464 -2.61 -10.49 -22.69
C SER A 464 -1.83 -9.35 -22.01
N THR A 465 -0.51 -9.30 -22.23
CA THR A 465 0.32 -8.20 -21.73
C THR A 465 -0.14 -6.85 -22.28
N VAL A 466 -0.31 -5.85 -21.42
CA VAL A 466 -0.70 -4.50 -21.85
C VAL A 466 0.47 -3.82 -22.58
N LYS A 467 0.38 -3.75 -23.91
CA LYS A 467 1.31 -3.02 -24.78
C LYS A 467 0.82 -1.58 -24.99
N GLY A 468 1.74 -0.67 -25.30
CA GLY A 468 1.42 0.73 -25.65
C GLY A 468 1.15 1.67 -24.48
N VAL A 469 0.93 1.16 -23.26
CA VAL A 469 0.70 2.00 -22.06
C VAL A 469 1.99 2.22 -21.29
N ASN A 470 2.32 3.48 -21.03
CA ASN A 470 3.44 3.87 -20.20
C ASN A 470 2.93 4.56 -18.93
N LEU A 471 3.53 4.21 -17.80
CA LEU A 471 3.34 4.94 -16.57
C LEU A 471 4.15 6.24 -16.63
N ASP A 472 3.55 7.33 -16.18
CA ASP A 472 4.14 8.67 -16.14
C ASP A 472 3.93 9.29 -14.74
N PRO A 473 4.63 10.40 -14.42
CA PRO A 473 4.62 10.94 -13.07
C PRO A 473 3.26 11.45 -12.56
N THR A 474 2.26 11.62 -13.43
CA THR A 474 0.91 11.98 -12.96
C THR A 474 0.22 10.80 -12.28
N ASP A 475 0.67 9.57 -12.57
CA ASP A 475 0.18 8.36 -11.92
C ASP A 475 0.72 8.23 -10.48
N ASP A 476 1.87 8.84 -10.18
CA ASP A 476 2.54 8.70 -8.88
C ASP A 476 1.70 9.31 -7.73
N ASP A 477 0.98 10.40 -7.98
CA ASP A 477 0.07 11.00 -6.99
C ASP A 477 -1.06 10.03 -6.61
N PHE A 478 -1.58 9.28 -7.59
CA PHE A 478 -2.57 8.23 -7.35
C PHE A 478 -1.97 7.07 -6.55
N TYR A 479 -0.76 6.62 -6.91
CA TYR A 479 -0.08 5.54 -6.18
C TYR A 479 0.20 5.94 -4.73
N HIS A 480 0.64 7.17 -4.47
CA HIS A 480 0.87 7.66 -3.11
C HIS A 480 -0.41 7.70 -2.27
N LYS A 481 -1.57 8.06 -2.86
CA LYS A 481 -2.86 8.02 -2.17
C LYS A 481 -3.34 6.59 -1.86
N PHE A 482 -2.94 5.63 -2.70
CA PHE A 482 -3.29 4.23 -2.53
C PHE A 482 -2.46 3.53 -1.44
N VAL A 483 -1.18 3.87 -1.32
CA VAL A 483 -0.23 3.17 -0.44
C VAL A 483 -0.27 3.74 0.98
N THR A 484 -1.14 3.18 1.81
CA THR A 484 -1.25 3.53 3.25
C THR A 484 -0.48 2.59 4.17
N GLY A 485 0.06 1.48 3.66
CA GLY A 485 0.75 0.51 4.50
C GLY A 485 -0.23 -0.44 5.17
N SER A 486 -0.07 -0.69 6.48
CA SER A 486 -0.98 -1.54 7.25
C SER A 486 -2.23 -0.78 7.69
N VAL A 487 -3.36 -1.47 7.74
CA VAL A 487 -4.62 -0.99 8.32
C VAL A 487 -4.66 -1.37 9.80
N SER A 488 -4.93 -0.41 10.68
CA SER A 488 -4.69 -0.54 12.13
C SER A 488 -5.38 -1.75 12.76
N ILE A 489 -6.70 -1.87 12.63
CA ILE A 489 -7.48 -2.91 13.32
C ILE A 489 -7.09 -4.32 12.83
N PRO A 490 -7.08 -4.63 11.52
CA PRO A 490 -6.70 -5.97 11.06
C PRO A 490 -5.25 -6.34 11.35
N TRP A 491 -4.33 -5.37 11.32
CA TRP A 491 -2.93 -5.59 11.69
C TRP A 491 -2.78 -5.97 13.17
N GLN A 492 -3.49 -5.27 14.05
CA GLN A 492 -3.47 -5.57 15.49
C GLN A 492 -4.13 -6.93 15.79
N LYS A 493 -5.27 -7.25 15.15
CA LYS A 493 -5.88 -8.59 15.23
C LYS A 493 -4.90 -9.68 14.80
N GLU A 494 -4.18 -9.47 13.70
CA GLU A 494 -3.12 -10.39 13.26
C GLU A 494 -2.03 -10.61 14.32
N MET A 495 -1.54 -9.56 14.97
CA MET A 495 -0.52 -9.71 16.01
C MET A 495 -1.02 -10.53 17.21
N ILE A 496 -2.31 -10.41 17.54
CA ILE A 496 -2.94 -11.12 18.65
C ILE A 496 -3.22 -12.58 18.26
N GLU A 497 -3.93 -12.82 17.16
CA GLU A 497 -4.31 -14.16 16.67
C GLU A 497 -3.10 -15.04 16.42
N MET A 498 -2.01 -14.46 15.90
CA MET A 498 -0.77 -15.19 15.66
C MET A 498 0.14 -15.23 16.88
N GLU A 499 -0.34 -14.88 18.08
CA GLU A 499 0.38 -14.88 19.36
C GLU A 499 1.65 -14.02 19.43
N CYS A 500 1.95 -13.23 18.39
CA CYS A 500 3.09 -12.30 18.35
C CYS A 500 3.00 -11.27 19.47
N PHE A 501 1.80 -10.76 19.76
CA PHE A 501 1.56 -9.82 20.85
C PHE A 501 1.95 -10.44 22.19
N LYS A 502 1.40 -11.61 22.53
CA LYS A 502 1.67 -12.30 23.79
C LYS A 502 3.17 -12.61 23.98
N GLU A 503 3.84 -13.07 22.92
CA GLU A 503 5.27 -13.45 23.00
C GLU A 503 6.26 -12.27 23.03
N ILE A 504 5.87 -11.11 22.47
CA ILE A 504 6.72 -9.90 22.45
C ILE A 504 6.39 -8.96 23.61
N ASN A 505 5.13 -8.90 24.02
CA ASN A 505 4.64 -8.02 25.06
C ASN A 505 4.95 -8.57 26.46
N VAL A 506 6.24 -8.70 26.76
CA VAL A 506 6.74 -9.16 28.05
C VAL A 506 7.17 -7.95 28.89
N TYR A 507 7.01 -8.07 30.21
CA TYR A 507 7.52 -7.16 31.22
C TYR A 507 8.52 -7.95 32.07
N GLU A 508 9.62 -7.32 32.52
CA GLU A 508 10.55 -8.00 33.43
C GLU A 508 9.80 -8.33 34.74
N THR A 509 10.04 -9.53 35.27
CA THR A 509 9.25 -10.26 36.28
C THR A 509 9.21 -9.64 37.70
N ASP A 510 9.72 -8.43 37.86
CA ASP A 510 10.16 -7.87 39.13
C ASP A 510 9.87 -6.36 39.27
N GLY A 511 8.95 -5.82 38.45
CA GLY A 511 8.55 -4.40 38.53
C GLY A 511 9.59 -3.42 37.96
N THR A 512 10.69 -3.92 37.40
CA THR A 512 11.65 -3.13 36.62
C THR A 512 11.14 -2.92 35.20
N LEU A 513 11.18 -1.67 34.71
CA LEU A 513 10.85 -1.36 33.32
C LEU A 513 11.81 -2.12 32.39
N CYS A 514 11.25 -2.89 31.45
CA CYS A 514 12.01 -3.56 30.40
C CYS A 514 12.92 -2.54 29.69
N SER A 515 14.15 -2.94 29.35
CA SER A 515 15.20 -2.03 28.84
C SER A 515 14.81 -1.13 27.65
N ASP A 516 13.79 -1.49 26.87
CA ASP A 516 13.25 -0.70 25.75
C ASP A 516 12.29 0.42 26.18
N LEU A 517 11.78 0.37 27.42
CA LEU A 517 10.91 1.38 28.04
C LEU A 517 11.65 2.30 29.02
N ASP A 518 12.89 2.00 29.38
CA ASP A 518 13.71 2.85 30.27
C ASP A 518 14.29 4.06 29.52
N VAL A 519 13.68 5.24 29.72
CA VAL A 519 14.09 6.51 29.10
C VAL A 519 15.53 6.89 29.47
N ASN A 520 16.04 6.43 30.61
CA ASN A 520 17.35 6.79 31.14
C ASN A 520 18.48 5.88 30.63
N ARG A 521 18.17 4.75 29.97
CA ARG A 521 19.17 3.86 29.36
C ARG A 521 19.33 4.17 27.86
N PRO A 522 20.53 4.56 27.39
CA PRO A 522 20.76 4.79 25.98
C PRO A 522 20.71 3.49 25.17
N ASN A 523 20.27 3.59 23.91
CA ASN A 523 20.25 2.47 22.96
C ASN A 523 21.57 1.69 22.97
N PRO A 524 21.57 0.36 23.19
CA PRO A 524 22.77 -0.42 22.97
C PRO A 524 23.21 -0.25 21.50
N PRO A 525 24.50 0.02 21.23
CA PRO A 525 24.97 0.22 19.87
C PRO A 525 24.69 -1.03 19.01
N PRO A 526 24.35 -0.87 17.72
CA PRO A 526 24.09 -2.01 16.85
C PRO A 526 25.30 -2.94 16.86
N LYS A 527 25.07 -4.26 17.04
CA LYS A 527 26.13 -5.28 17.05
C LYS A 527 26.95 -5.15 15.75
N ARG A 528 28.18 -4.65 15.88
CA ARG A 528 29.08 -4.40 14.76
C ARG A 528 29.50 -5.74 14.16
N GLY A 529 29.25 -5.90 12.85
CA GLY A 529 29.57 -7.12 12.12
C GLY A 529 31.07 -7.44 12.13
N PHE A 530 31.39 -8.71 11.92
CA PHE A 530 32.75 -9.29 11.90
C PHE A 530 33.78 -8.45 11.13
N PHE A 531 33.39 -7.86 9.99
CA PHE A 531 34.27 -7.02 9.18
C PHE A 531 34.74 -5.73 9.87
N TYR A 532 33.99 -5.16 10.83
CA TYR A 532 34.42 -3.96 11.55
C TYR A 532 35.57 -4.25 12.53
N ARG A 533 35.68 -5.49 13.03
CA ARG A 533 36.78 -5.91 13.93
C ARG A 533 38.09 -6.18 13.19
N LEU A 534 38.05 -6.47 11.88
CA LEU A 534 39.26 -6.74 11.09
C LEU A 534 40.00 -5.49 10.61
N PHE A 535 39.38 -4.31 10.59
CA PHE A 535 39.97 -3.09 9.97
C PHE A 535 40.47 -2.05 10.98
N ARG A 536 40.90 -2.47 12.18
CA ARG A 536 41.65 -1.58 13.08
C ARG A 536 42.88 -2.29 13.62
N ARG A 537 43.97 -2.19 12.86
CA ARG A 537 45.34 -2.39 13.33
C ARG A 537 46.10 -1.09 13.05
N GLU A 538 46.77 -0.61 14.09
CA GLU A 538 47.75 0.49 14.14
C GLU A 538 47.27 1.94 14.00
N ALA A 539 47.34 2.67 15.12
CA ALA A 539 48.27 3.79 15.27
C ALA A 539 48.36 4.16 16.76
N SER A 540 49.41 3.68 17.42
CA SER A 540 49.91 4.15 18.70
C SER A 540 50.67 5.47 18.50
N ALA A 541 50.32 6.51 19.24
CA ALA A 541 51.23 7.61 19.54
C ALA A 541 50.82 8.28 20.87
N SER A 542 51.83 8.46 21.70
CA SER A 542 51.89 8.82 23.11
C SER A 542 51.82 10.35 23.37
N THR A 543 51.03 10.72 24.41
CA THR A 543 51.23 11.79 25.44
C THR A 543 51.51 13.27 25.04
N PRO A 544 51.40 14.28 25.93
CA PRO A 544 50.76 14.37 27.27
C PRO A 544 49.83 15.59 27.48
N SER A 545 49.14 15.58 28.62
CA SER A 545 48.48 16.69 29.34
C SER A 545 49.45 17.79 29.82
N TYR A 546 49.05 19.08 29.89
CA TYR A 546 49.40 20.04 30.97
C TYR A 546 48.60 21.38 30.86
N PHE A 547 47.75 21.66 31.88
CA PHE A 547 47.42 22.93 32.64
C PHE A 547 47.11 24.29 31.94
N PRO A 548 46.59 25.37 32.62
CA PRO A 548 45.93 25.54 33.94
C PRO A 548 44.65 26.45 33.95
N THR A 549 44.07 26.61 35.15
CA THR A 549 43.03 27.55 35.62
C THR A 549 43.54 28.96 36.00
N PHE A 550 42.65 29.99 35.99
CA PHE A 550 42.46 31.17 36.92
C PHE A 550 41.81 32.41 36.19
N PRO A 551 41.22 33.42 36.90
CA PRO A 551 39.86 33.99 36.68
C PRO A 551 39.83 35.56 36.65
N TRP A 552 38.73 36.18 37.14
CA TRP A 552 38.34 37.62 37.25
C TRP A 552 37.39 38.10 36.12
N SER A 553 36.07 38.12 36.34
CA SER A 553 35.24 39.10 37.09
C SER A 553 35.11 40.46 36.42
N ASN A 554 33.90 40.78 35.93
CA ASN A 554 33.24 42.04 36.27
C ASN A 554 31.73 41.99 35.99
N LEU A 555 31.00 42.48 36.98
CA LEU A 555 29.56 42.68 37.10
C LEU A 555 28.94 43.40 35.90
N PHE A 556 27.71 43.00 35.54
CA PHE A 556 26.55 43.89 35.49
C PHE A 556 25.26 43.04 35.57
N HIS A 557 24.72 42.94 36.79
CA HIS A 557 23.28 42.82 37.06
C HIS A 557 22.69 44.24 36.95
N PHE A 558 21.45 44.56 36.58
CA PHE A 558 20.21 43.85 36.25
C PHE A 558 19.41 44.84 35.37
N HIS A 559 18.63 44.38 34.40
CA HIS A 559 17.22 44.78 34.32
C HIS A 559 16.41 43.79 33.48
N LYS A 560 15.44 43.20 34.16
CA LYS A 560 14.39 42.33 33.67
C LYS A 560 13.60 43.07 32.58
N THR A 561 13.69 42.64 31.32
CA THR A 561 12.63 42.88 30.33
C THR A 561 12.33 41.57 29.60
N SER A 562 11.20 40.99 29.97
CA SER A 562 10.52 39.96 29.21
C SER A 562 10.04 40.56 27.89
N SER A 563 10.68 40.22 26.77
CA SER A 563 10.03 40.29 25.46
C SER A 563 10.39 39.06 24.63
N LYS A 564 9.36 38.32 24.21
CA LYS A 564 9.47 37.04 23.49
C LYS A 564 9.65 37.20 21.97
N ASN A 565 9.86 38.42 21.47
CA ASN A 565 10.18 38.70 20.07
C ASN A 565 10.90 40.05 19.98
N ILE A 566 12.19 40.06 19.61
CA ILE A 566 12.89 41.29 19.23
C ILE A 566 12.87 41.40 17.71
N GLN A 567 12.15 42.38 17.18
CA GLN A 567 12.15 42.73 15.76
C GLN A 567 13.12 43.89 15.53
N ILE A 568 14.24 43.62 14.86
CA ILE A 568 15.25 44.64 14.53
C ILE A 568 15.24 44.90 13.02
N SER A 569 14.96 46.13 12.62
CA SER A 569 15.11 46.62 11.25
C SER A 569 16.30 47.57 11.15
N SER A 570 17.41 47.11 10.57
CA SER A 570 18.54 47.97 10.20
C SER A 570 19.24 47.49 8.92
N LYS A 571 19.86 48.42 8.19
CA LYS A 571 20.53 48.19 6.90
C LYS A 571 21.85 47.43 7.03
N ASN A 572 22.55 47.48 8.17
CA ASN A 572 23.77 46.71 8.44
C ASN A 572 23.81 46.30 9.93
N ILE A 573 23.96 45.01 10.20
CA ILE A 573 24.00 44.44 11.56
C ILE A 573 25.10 43.37 11.62
N MET A 574 25.89 43.34 12.70
CA MET A 574 26.78 42.23 13.07
C MET A 574 26.34 41.69 14.43
N ILE A 575 26.03 40.39 14.54
CA ILE A 575 25.61 39.73 15.80
C ILE A 575 26.37 38.41 15.98
N ILE A 576 26.79 38.15 17.22
CA ILE A 576 27.36 36.87 17.69
C ILE A 576 26.38 36.28 18.74
N ASN A 577 25.45 35.38 18.34
CA ASN A 577 24.72 34.50 19.26
C ASN A 577 24.08 33.28 18.53
N LYS A 578 23.71 32.23 19.28
CA LYS A 578 23.42 30.85 18.83
C LYS A 578 22.06 30.64 18.14
N ASN A 579 21.05 31.50 18.33
CA ASN A 579 19.75 31.38 17.65
C ASN A 579 19.16 32.76 17.32
N ILE A 580 18.85 33.02 16.05
CA ILE A 580 18.23 34.27 15.59
C ILE A 580 17.17 33.98 14.51
N LYS A 581 16.00 34.63 14.59
CA LYS A 581 15.02 34.77 13.51
C LYS A 581 14.99 36.24 13.05
N THR A 582 15.29 36.52 11.78
CA THR A 582 15.20 37.88 11.20
C THR A 582 14.57 37.86 9.80
N SER A 583 13.85 38.92 9.44
CA SER A 583 13.33 39.17 8.09
C SER A 583 14.00 40.41 7.49
N SER A 584 15.05 40.22 6.68
CA SER A 584 15.77 41.31 5.99
C SER A 584 15.94 41.04 4.49
N LYS A 585 15.89 42.11 3.68
CA LYS A 585 16.02 42.05 2.20
C LYS A 585 17.45 41.77 1.72
N ASN A 586 18.51 42.10 2.46
CA ASN A 586 19.90 41.84 2.09
C ASN A 586 20.78 41.65 3.35
N ILE A 587 21.56 40.57 3.40
CA ILE A 587 22.47 40.25 4.53
C ILE A 587 23.86 39.92 3.96
N LYS A 588 24.94 40.46 4.55
CA LYS A 588 26.34 40.25 4.14
C LYS A 588 27.17 39.84 5.36
N THR A 589 27.81 38.66 5.33
CA THR A 589 28.57 38.11 6.48
C THR A 589 29.84 37.36 6.04
N SER A 590 30.85 37.33 6.92
CA SER A 590 32.09 36.54 6.74
C SER A 590 32.51 35.89 8.06
N SER A 591 32.29 34.57 8.20
CA SER A 591 32.68 33.80 9.41
C SER A 591 32.98 32.33 9.09
N LYS A 592 33.59 31.58 10.02
CA LYS A 592 34.04 30.19 9.79
C LYS A 592 32.90 29.20 9.52
N SER A 593 31.73 29.38 10.13
CA SER A 593 30.53 28.53 9.95
C SER A 593 29.26 29.37 10.20
N ILE A 594 28.31 29.41 9.25
CA ILE A 594 27.06 30.20 9.39
C ILE A 594 25.87 29.44 8.75
N ILE A 595 24.69 29.54 9.36
CA ILE A 595 23.38 29.14 8.81
C ILE A 595 22.51 30.41 8.64
N ILE A 596 21.99 30.67 7.44
CA ILE A 596 21.15 31.85 7.14
C ILE A 596 19.90 31.45 6.35
N ILE A 597 18.73 31.97 6.75
CA ILE A 597 17.46 31.86 6.02
C ILE A 597 17.04 33.27 5.57
N SER A 598 17.03 33.57 4.27
CA SER A 598 16.61 34.88 3.73
C SER A 598 16.13 34.79 2.27
N LYS A 599 15.44 35.81 1.75
CA LYS A 599 14.97 35.86 0.34
C LYS A 599 16.11 35.95 -0.67
N ASN A 600 17.16 36.73 -0.40
CA ASN A 600 18.35 36.88 -1.25
C ASN A 600 19.63 36.92 -0.39
N ILE A 601 20.66 36.15 -0.74
CA ILE A 601 21.90 36.02 0.07
C ILE A 601 23.16 36.16 -0.78
N LYS A 602 24.13 36.96 -0.32
CA LYS A 602 25.50 37.06 -0.87
C LYS A 602 26.55 36.84 0.22
N THR A 603 27.37 35.80 0.06
CA THR A 603 28.36 35.42 1.10
C THR A 603 29.62 34.75 0.51
N SER A 604 30.75 34.94 1.19
CA SER A 604 32.07 34.37 0.88
C SER A 604 32.71 33.84 2.17
N SER A 605 32.63 32.52 2.41
CA SER A 605 33.20 31.89 3.63
C SER A 605 33.79 30.50 3.36
N LYS A 606 34.36 29.81 4.36
CA LYS A 606 35.00 28.50 4.14
C LYS A 606 33.98 27.35 4.02
N ASN A 607 33.02 27.26 4.94
CA ASN A 607 31.96 26.24 4.97
C ASN A 607 30.60 26.91 5.27
N ILE A 608 29.56 26.68 4.46
CA ILE A 608 28.24 27.33 4.65
C ILE A 608 27.07 26.40 4.26
N ILE A 609 25.96 26.49 5.00
CA ILE A 609 24.63 25.95 4.65
C ILE A 609 23.66 27.12 4.45
N ILE A 610 23.04 27.23 3.27
CA ILE A 610 22.18 28.38 2.92
C ILE A 610 20.82 27.90 2.37
N ILE A 611 19.72 28.41 2.93
CA ILE A 611 18.35 28.21 2.45
C ILE A 611 17.77 29.56 2.02
N SER A 612 17.61 29.77 0.71
CA SER A 612 17.15 31.07 0.18
C SER A 612 16.53 30.98 -1.21
N LYS A 613 15.74 31.98 -1.62
CA LYS A 613 15.04 31.97 -2.91
C LYS A 613 16.02 32.19 -4.09
N ASN A 614 16.99 33.10 -3.96
CA ASN A 614 18.09 33.29 -4.91
C ASN A 614 19.43 33.50 -4.20
N ILE A 615 20.50 32.84 -4.67
CA ILE A 615 21.80 32.85 -3.97
C ILE A 615 22.97 33.14 -4.91
N LYS A 616 23.89 34.02 -4.47
CA LYS A 616 25.20 34.25 -5.10
C LYS A 616 26.34 34.07 -4.08
N THR A 617 27.24 33.11 -4.29
CA THR A 617 28.29 32.80 -3.30
C THR A 617 29.61 32.28 -3.91
N SER A 618 30.73 32.60 -3.26
CA SER A 618 32.10 32.24 -3.64
C SER A 618 32.88 31.72 -2.43
N SER A 619 32.77 30.42 -2.13
CA SER A 619 33.26 29.79 -0.89
C SER A 619 34.08 28.51 -1.19
N LYS A 620 34.68 27.84 -0.20
CA LYS A 620 35.44 26.59 -0.45
C LYS A 620 34.54 25.35 -0.52
N ASN A 621 33.69 25.12 0.47
CA ASN A 621 32.71 24.03 0.52
C ASN A 621 31.31 24.58 0.84
N ILE A 622 30.27 24.20 0.08
CA ILE A 622 28.90 24.69 0.32
C ILE A 622 27.85 23.60 0.08
N ILE A 623 26.81 23.60 0.93
CA ILE A 623 25.52 22.93 0.69
C ILE A 623 24.44 24.00 0.51
N ILE A 624 23.74 23.99 -0.63
CA ILE A 624 22.76 25.04 -0.98
C ILE A 624 21.41 24.43 -1.38
N ILE A 625 20.33 24.93 -0.78
CA ILE A 625 18.94 24.66 -1.17
C ILE A 625 18.28 25.97 -1.60
N SER A 626 17.99 26.12 -2.90
CA SER A 626 17.45 27.38 -3.43
C SER A 626 16.72 27.21 -4.76
N LYS A 627 15.88 28.18 -5.15
CA LYS A 627 15.18 28.13 -6.44
C LYS A 627 16.13 28.43 -7.61
N ASN A 628 17.04 29.41 -7.48
CA ASN A 628 18.05 29.76 -8.49
C ASN A 628 19.41 30.08 -7.85
N ILE A 629 20.49 29.53 -8.42
CA ILE A 629 21.83 29.63 -7.81
C ILE A 629 22.90 30.01 -8.84
N LYS A 630 23.76 30.97 -8.47
CA LYS A 630 25.02 31.30 -9.18
C LYS A 630 26.21 31.21 -8.21
N THR A 631 27.14 30.29 -8.43
CA THR A 631 28.28 30.09 -7.50
C THR A 631 29.57 29.64 -8.18
N SER A 632 30.71 30.03 -7.60
CA SER A 632 32.08 29.79 -8.08
C SER A 632 32.99 29.23 -6.97
N SER A 633 32.62 28.07 -6.41
CA SER A 633 33.26 27.48 -5.21
C SER A 633 34.10 26.23 -5.52
N LYS A 634 34.96 25.71 -4.62
CA LYS A 634 35.85 24.57 -4.95
C LYS A 634 35.11 23.21 -4.99
N ASN A 635 34.32 22.91 -3.96
CA ASN A 635 33.49 21.69 -3.85
C ASN A 635 32.05 22.09 -3.49
N ILE A 636 31.07 21.56 -4.22
CA ILE A 636 29.68 22.02 -4.09
C ILE A 636 28.68 20.85 -4.16
N ILE A 637 27.70 20.86 -3.26
CA ILE A 637 26.47 20.07 -3.34
C ILE A 637 25.28 21.03 -3.43
N ILE A 638 24.51 20.96 -4.53
CA ILE A 638 23.36 21.84 -4.76
C ILE A 638 22.09 21.05 -5.09
N ILE A 639 20.97 21.46 -4.47
CA ILE A 639 19.60 21.10 -4.84
C ILE A 639 18.86 22.38 -5.27
N SER A 640 18.49 22.50 -6.55
CA SER A 640 17.83 23.71 -7.07
C SER A 640 16.99 23.50 -8.34
N LYS A 641 16.07 24.41 -8.64
CA LYS A 641 15.27 24.37 -9.88
C LYS A 641 16.12 24.74 -11.12
N SER A 642 17.05 25.69 -11.01
CA SER A 642 18.00 26.04 -12.08
C SER A 642 19.36 26.50 -11.54
N ILE A 643 20.46 26.11 -12.21
CA ILE A 643 21.82 26.33 -11.69
C ILE A 643 22.81 26.75 -12.78
N LYS A 644 23.62 27.78 -12.48
CA LYS A 644 24.83 28.16 -13.24
C LYS A 644 26.06 28.18 -12.33
N THR A 645 27.06 27.34 -12.60
CA THR A 645 28.23 27.20 -11.70
C THR A 645 29.52 26.79 -12.41
N SER A 646 30.66 27.23 -11.87
CA SER A 646 32.02 26.97 -12.36
C SER A 646 32.96 26.62 -11.18
N SER A 647 33.33 25.34 -11.04
CA SER A 647 34.05 24.79 -9.86
C SER A 647 35.05 23.68 -10.22
N LYS A 648 35.80 23.15 -9.24
CA LYS A 648 36.74 22.04 -9.48
C LYS A 648 36.05 20.67 -9.41
N TYR A 649 35.20 20.45 -8.40
CA TYR A 649 34.39 19.24 -8.22
C TYR A 649 32.93 19.60 -7.90
N ILE A 650 31.97 18.95 -8.54
CA ILE A 650 30.55 19.28 -8.42
C ILE A 650 29.67 18.03 -8.35
N ILE A 651 28.69 18.03 -7.44
CA ILE A 651 27.52 17.14 -7.44
C ILE A 651 26.25 18.01 -7.49
N ILE A 652 25.44 17.86 -8.54
CA ILE A 652 24.21 18.65 -8.72
C ILE A 652 22.98 17.78 -8.95
N ILE A 653 21.89 18.11 -8.24
CA ILE A 653 20.52 17.61 -8.50
C ILE A 653 19.62 18.80 -8.87
N SER A 654 19.17 18.88 -10.13
CA SER A 654 18.37 20.04 -10.59
C SER A 654 17.52 19.75 -11.82
N LYS A 655 16.52 20.58 -12.13
CA LYS A 655 15.70 20.41 -13.35
C LYS A 655 16.46 20.84 -14.63
N ASN A 656 17.22 21.94 -14.58
CA ASN A 656 18.00 22.47 -15.72
C ASN A 656 19.38 22.97 -15.26
N ILE A 657 20.46 22.56 -15.93
CA ILE A 657 21.84 22.87 -15.48
C ILE A 657 22.71 23.40 -16.62
N LYS A 658 23.47 24.48 -16.33
CA LYS A 658 24.59 24.97 -17.15
C LYS A 658 25.88 25.07 -16.32
N THR A 659 26.91 24.29 -16.64
CA THR A 659 28.15 24.27 -15.82
C THR A 659 29.42 23.97 -16.62
N SER A 660 30.55 24.53 -16.18
CA SER A 660 31.89 24.41 -16.78
C SER A 660 32.94 24.16 -15.68
N SER A 661 33.14 22.89 -15.30
CA SER A 661 33.98 22.49 -14.14
C SER A 661 35.00 21.41 -14.52
N LYS A 662 35.92 21.01 -13.62
CA LYS A 662 36.90 19.94 -13.97
C LYS A 662 36.29 18.54 -13.86
N ASN A 663 35.65 18.20 -12.75
CA ASN A 663 35.02 16.91 -12.50
C ASN A 663 33.58 17.09 -12.02
N ILE A 664 32.62 16.36 -12.59
CA ILE A 664 31.18 16.58 -12.32
C ILE A 664 30.38 15.26 -12.23
N ILE A 665 29.48 15.19 -11.25
CA ILE A 665 28.36 14.23 -11.18
C ILE A 665 27.03 15.01 -11.25
N ILE A 666 26.17 14.74 -12.24
CA ILE A 666 24.89 15.45 -12.39
C ILE A 666 23.71 14.47 -12.51
N ILE A 667 22.62 14.77 -11.78
CA ILE A 667 21.29 14.19 -11.95
C ILE A 667 20.30 15.30 -12.33
N SER A 668 19.80 15.32 -13.57
CA SER A 668 18.92 16.41 -14.04
C SER A 668 17.99 16.03 -15.20
N LYS A 669 16.97 16.85 -15.47
CA LYS A 669 16.05 16.63 -16.61
C LYS A 669 16.69 17.07 -17.93
N ASN A 670 17.36 18.23 -17.96
CA ASN A 670 18.10 18.76 -19.12
C ASN A 670 19.46 19.36 -18.72
N ILE A 671 20.51 19.10 -19.50
CA ILE A 671 21.89 19.51 -19.15
C ILE A 671 22.65 20.09 -20.34
N LYS A 672 23.34 21.23 -20.12
CA LYS A 672 24.38 21.79 -21.01
C LYS A 672 25.70 21.98 -20.26
N THR A 673 26.76 21.25 -20.61
CA THR A 673 28.04 21.32 -19.86
C THR A 673 29.30 21.11 -20.72
N SER A 674 30.40 21.76 -20.33
CA SER A 674 31.71 21.75 -20.99
C SER A 674 32.84 21.54 -19.96
N SER A 675 33.06 20.29 -19.52
CA SER A 675 33.97 19.95 -18.41
C SER A 675 35.06 18.95 -18.81
N LYS A 676 36.03 18.60 -17.94
CA LYS A 676 37.09 17.62 -18.29
C LYS A 676 36.61 16.17 -18.12
N ASN A 677 36.10 15.79 -16.95
CA ASN A 677 35.54 14.46 -16.68
C ASN A 677 34.10 14.57 -16.13
N ILE A 678 33.16 13.79 -16.66
CA ILE A 678 31.75 13.89 -16.25
C ILE A 678 31.06 12.52 -16.15
N ILE A 679 30.21 12.36 -15.12
CA ILE A 679 29.16 11.33 -15.00
C ILE A 679 27.79 12.02 -15.00
N ILE A 680 26.91 11.67 -15.95
CA ILE A 680 25.56 12.27 -16.08
C ILE A 680 24.46 11.20 -16.10
N ILE A 681 23.39 11.45 -15.32
CA ILE A 681 22.10 10.77 -15.41
C ILE A 681 21.02 11.81 -15.76
N SER A 682 20.45 11.76 -16.97
CA SER A 682 19.47 12.76 -17.43
C SER A 682 18.49 12.29 -18.50
N LYS A 683 17.38 13.02 -18.73
CA LYS A 683 16.45 12.71 -19.84
C LYS A 683 17.01 13.20 -21.20
N ASN A 684 17.57 14.41 -21.27
CA ASN A 684 18.18 14.99 -22.49
C ASN A 684 19.52 15.69 -22.17
N ILE A 685 20.52 15.54 -23.05
CA ILE A 685 21.90 16.03 -22.78
C ILE A 685 22.56 16.65 -24.02
N LYS A 686 23.20 17.82 -23.84
CA LYS A 686 24.16 18.44 -24.79
C LYS A 686 25.49 18.73 -24.08
N THR A 687 26.59 18.07 -24.46
CA THR A 687 27.90 18.24 -23.80
C THR A 687 29.11 18.09 -24.73
N SER A 688 30.20 18.81 -24.41
CA SER A 688 31.44 18.90 -25.19
C SER A 688 32.71 18.65 -24.34
N SER A 689 32.72 17.59 -23.54
CA SER A 689 33.75 17.33 -22.49
C SER A 689 34.85 16.35 -22.95
N LYS A 690 35.98 16.20 -22.24
CA LYS A 690 37.09 15.30 -22.69
C LYS A 690 36.79 13.81 -22.48
N ASN A 691 36.35 13.42 -21.27
CA ASN A 691 35.98 12.04 -20.90
C ASN A 691 34.57 12.01 -20.28
N ILE A 692 33.68 11.14 -20.76
CA ILE A 692 32.27 11.16 -20.37
C ILE A 692 31.67 9.76 -20.17
N ILE A 693 30.88 9.60 -19.10
CA ILE A 693 29.95 8.49 -18.88
C ILE A 693 28.52 9.06 -18.81
N ILE A 694 27.62 8.60 -19.70
CA ILE A 694 26.23 9.08 -19.77
C ILE A 694 25.22 7.94 -19.72
N ILE A 695 24.19 8.11 -18.87
CA ILE A 695 22.95 7.32 -18.86
C ILE A 695 21.77 8.27 -19.18
N SER A 696 21.14 8.13 -20.35
CA SER A 696 20.07 9.06 -20.77
C SER A 696 19.06 8.48 -21.76
N LYS A 697 17.88 9.12 -21.91
CA LYS A 697 16.89 8.75 -22.95
C LYS A 697 17.28 9.24 -24.35
N SER A 698 17.87 10.45 -24.47
CA SER A 698 18.39 10.99 -25.74
C SER A 698 19.67 11.83 -25.53
N ILE A 699 20.62 11.79 -26.48
CA ILE A 699 21.97 12.37 -26.31
C ILE A 699 22.51 13.00 -27.61
N LYS A 700 23.08 14.21 -27.52
CA LYS A 700 23.95 14.84 -28.55
C LYS A 700 25.28 15.29 -27.92
N THR A 701 26.41 14.71 -28.33
CA THR A 701 27.72 14.97 -27.70
C THR A 701 28.91 14.86 -28.67
N SER A 702 29.98 15.63 -28.40
CA SER A 702 31.24 15.71 -29.16
C SER A 702 32.46 15.68 -28.20
N SER A 703 33.11 14.52 -28.04
CA SER A 703 34.19 14.31 -27.04
C SER A 703 35.34 13.39 -27.52
N LYS A 704 36.41 13.24 -26.72
CA LYS A 704 37.59 12.40 -27.08
C LYS A 704 37.37 10.91 -26.73
N TYR A 705 36.78 10.61 -25.57
CA TYR A 705 36.40 9.25 -25.11
C TYR A 705 34.99 9.25 -24.49
N ILE A 706 34.11 8.32 -24.90
CA ILE A 706 32.73 8.22 -24.35
C ILE A 706 32.27 6.78 -24.13
N ILE A 707 31.58 6.54 -23.00
CA ILE A 707 30.73 5.36 -22.75
C ILE A 707 29.26 5.81 -22.65
N ILE A 708 28.37 5.23 -23.46
CA ILE A 708 26.95 5.63 -23.53
C ILE A 708 25.99 4.44 -23.33
N ILE A 709 25.03 4.60 -22.42
CA ILE A 709 23.88 3.71 -22.26
C ILE A 709 22.59 4.51 -22.50
N SER A 710 21.90 4.29 -23.63
CA SER A 710 20.73 5.12 -24.02
C SER A 710 19.76 4.42 -24.97
N LYS A 711 18.53 4.92 -25.15
CA LYS A 711 17.57 4.35 -26.13
C LYS A 711 17.85 4.79 -27.58
N ASN A 712 18.24 6.05 -27.81
CA ASN A 712 18.55 6.62 -29.13
C ASN A 712 19.78 7.54 -29.04
N ILE A 713 20.76 7.42 -29.96
CA ILE A 713 22.05 8.13 -29.86
C ILE A 713 22.46 8.80 -31.19
N LYS A 714 22.96 10.05 -31.13
CA LYS A 714 23.71 10.75 -32.19
C LYS A 714 25.01 11.36 -31.64
N THR A 715 26.17 10.89 -32.09
CA THR A 715 27.50 11.34 -31.57
C THR A 715 28.59 11.35 -32.66
N SER A 716 29.58 12.25 -32.48
CA SER A 716 30.73 12.48 -33.38
C SER A 716 32.05 12.56 -32.59
N SER A 717 32.50 11.44 -32.02
CA SER A 717 33.66 11.39 -31.08
C SER A 717 34.82 10.50 -31.59
N LYS A 718 36.03 10.58 -31.01
CA LYS A 718 37.20 9.80 -31.51
C LYS A 718 37.14 8.29 -31.16
N ASN A 719 36.87 7.93 -29.90
CA ASN A 719 36.74 6.54 -29.42
C ASN A 719 35.45 6.35 -28.60
N ILE A 720 34.65 5.31 -28.85
CA ILE A 720 33.32 5.14 -28.23
C ILE A 720 32.96 3.66 -27.89
N ILE A 721 32.29 3.45 -26.75
CA ILE A 721 31.55 2.22 -26.39
C ILE A 721 30.04 2.53 -26.21
N ILE A 722 29.14 1.80 -26.89
CA ILE A 722 27.69 2.05 -26.86
C ILE A 722 26.86 0.80 -26.53
N ILE A 723 25.88 0.96 -25.62
CA ILE A 723 24.79 0.00 -25.39
C ILE A 723 23.44 0.71 -25.65
N SER A 724 22.71 0.33 -26.70
CA SER A 724 21.48 1.03 -27.10
C SER A 724 20.45 0.19 -27.87
N LYS A 725 19.25 0.72 -28.15
CA LYS A 725 18.26 0.07 -29.04
C LYS A 725 18.46 0.47 -30.51
N ASN A 726 18.72 1.75 -30.79
CA ASN A 726 18.93 2.30 -32.14
C ASN A 726 20.10 3.31 -32.14
N ILE A 727 21.02 3.22 -33.12
CA ILE A 727 22.27 4.01 -33.13
C ILE A 727 22.54 4.63 -34.51
N LYS A 728 22.97 5.91 -34.53
CA LYS A 728 23.63 6.59 -35.68
C LYS A 728 24.92 7.30 -35.22
N THR A 729 26.08 6.91 -35.75
CA THR A 729 27.40 7.42 -35.33
C THR A 729 28.42 7.51 -36.48
N SER A 730 29.38 8.44 -36.37
CA SER A 730 30.44 8.74 -37.36
C SER A 730 31.82 8.89 -36.69
N SER A 731 32.31 7.85 -36.00
CA SER A 731 33.53 7.86 -35.16
C SER A 731 34.69 7.01 -35.71
N LYS A 732 35.93 7.16 -35.21
CA LYS A 732 37.11 6.44 -35.74
C LYS A 732 37.20 4.97 -35.28
N ASN A 733 37.04 4.68 -33.98
CA ASN A 733 37.05 3.32 -33.41
C ASN A 733 35.82 3.09 -32.49
N ILE A 734 35.10 1.97 -32.64
CA ILE A 734 33.83 1.72 -31.90
C ILE A 734 33.62 0.24 -31.49
N ILE A 735 33.05 0.03 -30.28
CA ILE A 735 32.43 -1.24 -29.83
C ILE A 735 30.92 -1.01 -29.56
N ILE A 736 30.04 -1.84 -30.14
CA ILE A 736 28.57 -1.65 -30.09
C ILE A 736 27.80 -2.91 -29.68
N ILE A 737 26.87 -2.76 -28.73
CA ILE A 737 25.82 -3.75 -28.39
C ILE A 737 24.44 -3.12 -28.61
N SER A 738 23.69 -3.55 -29.64
CA SER A 738 22.39 -2.94 -29.98
C SER A 738 21.42 -3.88 -30.70
N LYS A 739 20.13 -3.50 -30.82
CA LYS A 739 19.14 -4.24 -31.63
C LYS A 739 19.18 -3.87 -33.13
N ASN A 740 19.34 -2.58 -33.46
CA ASN A 740 19.46 -2.07 -34.83
C ASN A 740 20.61 -1.03 -34.91
N ILE A 741 21.38 -1.02 -36.01
CA ILE A 741 22.59 -0.18 -36.17
C ILE A 741 22.70 0.41 -37.59
N LYS A 742 23.04 1.71 -37.70
CA LYS A 742 23.53 2.38 -38.93
C LYS A 742 24.79 3.20 -38.61
N THR A 743 25.93 2.88 -39.23
CA THR A 743 27.25 3.49 -38.92
C THR A 743 28.11 3.69 -40.17
N SER A 744 29.03 4.65 -40.14
CA SER A 744 29.96 5.01 -41.22
C SER A 744 31.42 5.10 -40.73
N SER A 745 31.82 4.23 -39.80
CA SER A 745 33.07 4.33 -39.02
C SER A 745 34.23 3.49 -39.58
N LYS A 746 35.50 3.81 -39.24
CA LYS A 746 36.69 3.15 -39.84
C LYS A 746 36.95 1.72 -39.31
N ASN A 747 36.93 1.50 -37.99
CA ASN A 747 37.16 0.19 -37.34
C ASN A 747 36.04 -0.14 -36.33
N ILE A 748 35.42 -1.34 -36.41
CA ILE A 748 34.21 -1.68 -35.61
C ILE A 748 34.16 -3.16 -35.14
N ILE A 749 33.72 -3.38 -33.89
CA ILE A 749 33.25 -4.68 -33.34
C ILE A 749 31.74 -4.59 -33.01
N ILE A 750 30.92 -5.50 -33.53
CA ILE A 750 29.44 -5.43 -33.44
C ILE A 750 28.81 -6.72 -32.88
N ILE A 751 27.90 -6.57 -31.91
CA ILE A 751 26.96 -7.62 -31.46
C ILE A 751 25.53 -7.08 -31.62
N SER A 752 24.78 -7.55 -32.63
CA SER A 752 23.43 -7.06 -32.95
C SER A 752 22.57 -8.09 -33.68
N LYS A 753 21.23 -7.93 -33.62
CA LYS A 753 20.27 -8.79 -34.33
C LYS A 753 20.14 -8.45 -35.82
N ASN A 754 20.19 -7.16 -36.18
CA ASN A 754 20.14 -6.67 -37.56
C ASN A 754 21.23 -5.60 -37.79
N ILE A 755 21.91 -5.61 -38.95
CA ILE A 755 23.07 -4.74 -39.24
C ILE A 755 23.01 -4.18 -40.67
N LYS A 756 23.25 -2.87 -40.84
CA LYS A 756 23.58 -2.23 -42.14
C LYS A 756 24.80 -1.32 -41.96
N THR A 757 25.90 -1.61 -42.66
CA THR A 757 27.22 -0.96 -42.45
C THR A 757 27.96 -0.73 -43.77
N SER A 758 28.86 0.26 -43.80
CA SER A 758 29.68 0.63 -44.97
C SER A 758 31.15 0.88 -44.58
N SER A 759 31.70 0.04 -43.69
CA SER A 759 33.00 0.25 -43.02
C SER A 759 34.14 -0.58 -43.61
N LYS A 760 35.40 -0.10 -43.47
CA LYS A 760 36.58 -0.72 -44.09
C LYS A 760 37.03 -2.04 -43.45
N ASN A 761 37.02 -2.15 -42.12
CA ASN A 761 37.41 -3.37 -41.38
C ASN A 761 36.30 -3.76 -40.38
N ILE A 762 35.78 -4.99 -40.45
CA ILE A 762 34.59 -5.43 -39.69
C ILE A 762 34.77 -6.85 -39.13
N ILE A 763 34.42 -7.05 -37.85
CA ILE A 763 34.22 -8.36 -37.22
C ILE A 763 32.74 -8.46 -36.76
N ILE A 764 32.02 -9.50 -37.18
CA ILE A 764 30.57 -9.67 -36.96
C ILE A 764 30.26 -11.01 -36.26
N ILE A 765 29.37 -10.98 -35.26
CA ILE A 765 28.71 -12.17 -34.69
C ILE A 765 27.19 -11.92 -34.71
N SER A 766 26.44 -12.59 -35.62
CA SER A 766 24.98 -12.43 -35.80
C SER A 766 24.31 -13.69 -36.37
N LYS A 767 22.99 -13.87 -36.13
CA LYS A 767 22.17 -14.99 -36.64
C LYS A 767 21.66 -14.82 -38.09
N ASN A 768 21.51 -13.59 -38.60
CA ASN A 768 21.13 -13.31 -40.00
C ASN A 768 21.98 -12.15 -40.52
N ILE A 769 22.44 -12.24 -41.77
CA ILE A 769 23.42 -11.30 -42.36
C ILE A 769 23.00 -10.92 -43.79
N ILE A 770 22.95 -9.62 -44.09
CA ILE A 770 23.00 -9.07 -45.46
C ILE A 770 24.15 -8.07 -45.47
N ILE A 771 25.14 -8.27 -46.34
CA ILE A 771 26.31 -7.39 -46.46
C ILE A 771 26.40 -6.85 -47.88
N ILE A 772 26.56 -5.54 -48.02
CA ILE A 772 26.96 -4.88 -49.27
C ILE A 772 28.28 -4.16 -48.95
N SER A 773 29.41 -4.79 -49.29
CA SER A 773 30.75 -4.20 -49.14
C SER A 773 31.68 -4.76 -50.20
N LYS A 774 32.61 -3.93 -50.69
CA LYS A 774 33.53 -4.28 -51.79
C LYS A 774 34.68 -5.22 -51.41
N ASN A 775 34.97 -5.46 -50.11
CA ASN A 775 36.07 -6.35 -49.68
C ASN A 775 35.79 -6.96 -48.30
N ILE A 776 35.67 -8.29 -48.16
CA ILE A 776 35.55 -9.00 -46.87
C ILE A 776 36.28 -10.36 -46.90
N LYS A 777 37.02 -10.67 -45.83
CA LYS A 777 37.54 -12.01 -45.46
C LYS A 777 36.67 -12.59 -44.32
N ILE A 778 36.18 -13.82 -44.44
CA ILE A 778 35.35 -14.52 -43.43
C ILE A 778 36.10 -15.76 -42.93
N SER A 779 36.12 -16.01 -41.62
CA SER A 779 36.45 -17.33 -41.06
C SER A 779 35.29 -17.83 -40.18
N SER A 780 34.70 -18.97 -40.53
CA SER A 780 33.70 -19.70 -39.74
C SER A 780 33.57 -21.14 -40.24
N LYS A 781 33.31 -22.09 -39.33
CA LYS A 781 33.16 -23.54 -39.61
C LYS A 781 31.84 -23.95 -40.28
N ASN A 782 30.93 -23.02 -40.59
CA ASN A 782 29.75 -23.29 -41.39
C ASN A 782 29.37 -22.04 -42.21
N VAL A 783 29.66 -22.06 -43.51
CA VAL A 783 29.26 -21.01 -44.46
C VAL A 783 28.49 -21.65 -45.60
N LYS A 784 27.23 -21.25 -45.80
CA LYS A 784 26.54 -21.43 -47.09
C LYS A 784 26.80 -20.18 -47.94
N SER A 785 27.57 -20.37 -49.00
CA SER A 785 27.81 -19.40 -50.07
C SER A 785 26.70 -19.54 -51.11
N THR A 786 25.98 -18.47 -51.43
CA THR A 786 25.25 -18.39 -52.70
C THR A 786 26.06 -17.49 -53.63
N ASN A 787 27.08 -18.07 -54.26
CA ASN A 787 27.67 -17.53 -55.48
C ASN A 787 26.76 -17.93 -56.64
N ASN A 788 26.02 -16.99 -57.21
CA ASN A 788 25.48 -17.15 -58.55
C ASN A 788 26.50 -16.59 -59.55
N GLN A 789 27.35 -17.47 -60.07
CA GLN A 789 27.86 -17.39 -61.45
C GLN A 789 28.33 -18.79 -61.88
N ASN A 790 27.69 -19.34 -62.92
CA ASN A 790 28.34 -20.16 -63.94
C ASN A 790 27.64 -19.79 -65.26
N ARG A 791 28.24 -18.90 -66.06
CA ARG A 791 29.18 -19.17 -67.18
C ARG A 791 28.50 -19.79 -68.41
N LYS A 792 28.48 -19.01 -69.51
CA LYS A 792 28.96 -19.31 -70.88
C LYS A 792 28.90 -17.96 -71.66
N ILE A 793 30.02 -17.29 -71.96
CA ILE A 793 30.89 -17.38 -73.16
C ILE A 793 30.05 -17.11 -74.43
N SER A 794 30.27 -16.14 -75.33
CA SER A 794 31.28 -15.06 -75.52
C SER A 794 30.77 -14.10 -76.65
N PRO A 795 31.62 -13.31 -77.35
CA PRO A 795 31.49 -11.86 -77.54
C PRO A 795 30.80 -11.42 -78.85
N SER A 796 30.31 -10.17 -78.92
CA SER A 796 30.52 -9.27 -80.08
C SER A 796 29.57 -8.06 -80.05
N HIS A 797 30.18 -6.88 -80.15
CA HIS A 797 29.79 -5.73 -80.96
C HIS A 797 28.33 -5.26 -81.14
N LYS A 798 28.21 -3.94 -80.95
CA LYS A 798 27.58 -2.91 -81.79
C LYS A 798 26.11 -2.52 -81.55
N ASN A 799 26.01 -1.21 -81.26
CA ASN A 799 25.14 -0.20 -81.86
C ASN A 799 23.71 0.00 -81.34
N SER A 800 23.44 1.29 -81.05
CA SER A 800 22.23 2.11 -81.32
C SER A 800 20.87 1.43 -81.13
N LEU A 801 19.97 1.94 -80.30
CA LEU A 801 19.46 3.32 -80.16
C LEU A 801 18.87 3.47 -78.75
#